data_AF-A0A0K1PCH8-F1
#
_entry.id   AF-A0A0K1PCH8-F1
#
_cell.length_a   1.000
_cell.length_b   1.000
_cell.length_c   1.000
_cell.angle_alpha   90.00
_cell.angle_beta   90.00
_cell.angle_gamma   90.00
#
_symmetry.space_group_name_H-M   'P 1'
#
loop_
_entity.id
_entity.type
_entity.pdbx_description
1 polymer ?
#
loop_
_entity_poly.entity_id
_entity_poly.type
_entity_poly.pdbx_seq_one_letter_code
_entity_poly.pdbx_strand_id
1 'polypeptide(L)'
;MALPGRPHGGVWIVLSLVVAAAGCSKTSADRGPIESPKQPTWRAIAGISMGAMGATFLGAAHPDRFDAIASLGGPLDVGHFLDSLESRYLGGFCTLPELERILADHPGHPEVLNDPAMLPCMGPSPARMATVLPERSQQFNRWLYTSNGGSFDRDSYLDLFEDLSRAFGNPLVSNPSSPLYPPGIGEALAARGASICDQPVVLHGVYNKEYNPDGRYPVVSFCDGEEPVPFCTGSGRAVDLCREPDPAAACAGDGGVGFASPSDQPALFRERAGVYDPCTSHSRPVTFALAVDLNGNGKRDFGEPILVNAHERFADVGVDGCPNELEDGKGGCVRDPALSPHARGVRDPNGDDYHWRDNPLGTEGNGVYDRGEPFEDYGLDGVPGTGDYGEGDGVFTELPARARWRSADGRGRIRGWSDATRDRLSYYADGGIRDLFGFDLSAAITWGEVASHRPSASRAFLRLRELPGAPSSDWTFAPLTIPANALPRNMLFLYGNQGATEAEIAQGDGDHAGTIVQALDRLLLVFRWLSDRWSERPDPPGDKSSFASRASARVFRSAALGGVDRDYGIVLPPGYDDPANANVRYPVLFLLHGYGMRATGPGGFYQQVMLFDGQMASGRIRKMILVFPSGRCCYRNSRTGERVCTEYGSGGEASADDPDLVRLCRSGTFFVDSAGSGDQDAISYEQSFFELMDEVAARFRVLP
;
A
#
# COMPACT_ATOMS: atom_id res chain seq x y z
N MET A 1 -38.67 68.39 1.25
CA MET A 1 -38.37 69.43 0.24
C MET A 1 -36.90 69.26 -0.16
N ALA A 2 -36.64 68.94 -1.42
CA ALA A 2 -35.39 69.05 -2.18
C ALA A 2 -34.06 68.47 -1.62
N LEU A 3 -33.57 67.40 -2.28
CA LEU A 3 -32.16 67.32 -2.74
C LEU A 3 -31.89 68.46 -3.76
N PRO A 4 -30.65 68.88 -4.12
CA PRO A 4 -29.39 68.12 -4.12
C PRO A 4 -28.11 68.94 -3.78
N GLY A 5 -26.93 68.27 -3.80
CA GLY A 5 -25.64 68.94 -4.00
C GLY A 5 -24.40 68.25 -3.42
N ARG A 6 -23.76 67.36 -4.20
CA ARG A 6 -22.31 67.07 -4.15
C ARG A 6 -21.57 68.07 -5.08
N PRO A 7 -20.22 68.19 -5.12
CA PRO A 7 -19.17 67.44 -4.39
C PRO A 7 -17.98 68.30 -3.85
N HIS A 8 -17.14 67.67 -3.01
CA HIS A 8 -15.66 67.54 -3.11
C HIS A 8 -14.91 67.68 -1.78
N GLY A 9 -14.03 66.70 -1.51
CA GLY A 9 -12.77 66.87 -0.79
C GLY A 9 -12.82 66.65 0.73
N GLY A 10 -12.52 65.43 1.18
CA GLY A 10 -12.35 65.14 2.60
C GLY A 10 -11.56 63.86 2.83
N VAL A 11 -10.27 64.02 3.10
CA VAL A 11 -9.32 63.03 3.60
C VAL A 11 -9.87 62.39 4.89
N TRP A 12 -9.93 61.06 4.95
CA TRP A 12 -10.09 60.31 6.21
C TRP A 12 -9.15 59.11 6.25
N ILE A 13 -8.48 59.02 7.38
CA ILE A 13 -7.49 58.04 7.82
C ILE A 13 -8.11 56.64 7.81
N VAL A 14 -7.50 55.70 7.09
CA VAL A 14 -7.84 54.27 7.14
C VAL A 14 -7.05 53.64 8.28
N LEU A 15 -7.77 53.23 9.33
CA LEU A 15 -7.26 52.32 10.36
C LEU A 15 -7.48 50.88 9.84
N SER A 16 -6.42 50.24 9.34
CA SER A 16 -6.48 48.85 8.90
C SER A 16 -6.49 47.91 10.11
N LEU A 17 -7.64 47.28 10.36
CA LEU A 17 -7.77 46.10 11.20
C LEU A 17 -7.24 44.88 10.42
N VAL A 18 -6.09 44.37 10.84
CA VAL A 18 -5.57 43.07 10.42
C VAL A 18 -6.36 41.99 11.17
N VAL A 19 -7.30 41.34 10.47
CA VAL A 19 -7.85 40.04 10.90
C VAL A 19 -6.89 38.98 10.40
N ALA A 20 -6.25 38.27 11.33
CA ALA A 20 -5.47 37.08 11.04
C ALA A 20 -6.43 35.98 10.57
N ALA A 21 -6.36 35.65 9.27
CA ALA A 21 -6.98 34.44 8.75
C ALA A 21 -6.14 33.24 9.20
N ALA A 22 -6.71 32.41 10.07
CA ALA A 22 -6.25 31.05 10.30
C ALA A 22 -6.29 30.30 8.96
N GLY A 23 -5.15 29.75 8.53
CA GLY A 23 -5.04 29.05 7.28
C GLY A 23 -5.77 27.71 7.33
N CYS A 24 -6.92 27.62 6.67
CA CYS A 24 -7.46 26.34 6.21
C CYS A 24 -6.50 25.80 5.13
N SER A 25 -5.98 24.59 5.33
CA SER A 25 -5.27 23.87 4.26
C SER A 25 -6.27 23.58 3.14
N LYS A 26 -6.03 24.14 1.95
CA LYS A 26 -6.75 23.73 0.75
C LYS A 26 -6.50 22.24 0.50
N THR A 27 -7.56 21.48 0.27
CA THR A 27 -7.50 20.10 -0.23
C THR A 27 -6.79 20.07 -1.58
N SER A 28 -6.19 18.92 -1.94
CA SER A 28 -5.37 18.77 -3.16
C SER A 28 -6.13 19.07 -4.46
N ALA A 29 -7.46 18.99 -4.45
CA ALA A 29 -8.32 19.27 -5.60
C ALA A 29 -8.30 20.73 -6.09
N ASP A 30 -7.84 21.67 -5.25
CA ASP A 30 -7.84 23.12 -5.55
C ASP A 30 -6.48 23.68 -6.02
N ARG A 31 -5.46 22.81 -6.17
CA ARG A 31 -4.16 23.23 -6.73
C ARG A 31 -4.23 23.11 -8.25
N GLY A 32 -4.13 24.25 -8.95
CA GLY A 32 -3.90 24.26 -10.40
C GLY A 32 -2.64 23.45 -10.76
N PRO A 33 -2.40 23.18 -12.07
CA PRO A 33 -1.30 22.33 -12.50
C PRO A 33 0.03 22.79 -11.87
N ILE A 34 0.72 21.89 -11.16
CA ILE A 34 2.03 22.19 -10.57
C ILE A 34 3.00 22.47 -11.72
N GLU A 35 3.49 23.71 -11.81
CA GLU A 35 4.44 24.09 -12.85
C GLU A 35 5.74 23.30 -12.69
N SER A 36 6.16 22.65 -13.77
CA SER A 36 7.45 21.97 -13.78
C SER A 36 8.61 22.98 -13.67
N PRO A 37 9.63 22.69 -12.85
CA PRO A 37 10.79 23.55 -12.73
C PRO A 37 11.51 23.66 -14.08
N LYS A 38 12.01 24.86 -14.36
CA LYS A 38 12.76 25.16 -15.60
C LYS A 38 14.15 24.54 -15.64
N GLN A 39 14.65 24.07 -14.51
CA GLN A 39 15.97 23.45 -14.34
C GLN A 39 15.82 22.11 -13.61
N PRO A 40 16.71 21.13 -13.86
CA PRO A 40 16.72 19.87 -13.11
C PRO A 40 16.93 20.14 -11.62
N THR A 41 16.23 19.39 -10.78
CA THR A 41 16.33 19.45 -9.31
C THR A 41 17.51 18.65 -8.77
N TRP A 42 18.04 17.71 -9.56
CA TRP A 42 19.08 16.74 -9.20
C TRP A 42 18.72 15.87 -7.99
N ARG A 43 17.42 15.69 -7.77
CA ARG A 43 16.86 14.90 -6.67
C ARG A 43 16.07 13.72 -7.24
N ALA A 44 16.26 12.56 -6.66
CA ALA A 44 15.47 11.38 -6.94
C ALA A 44 14.84 10.88 -5.63
N ILE A 45 13.66 10.28 -5.76
CA ILE A 45 13.00 9.56 -4.68
C ILE A 45 12.83 8.11 -5.08
N ALA A 46 13.16 7.20 -4.18
CA ALA A 46 12.98 5.78 -4.38
C ALA A 46 12.55 5.10 -3.09
N GLY A 47 11.99 3.90 -3.19
CA GLY A 47 11.70 3.13 -1.99
C GLY A 47 11.29 1.70 -2.27
N ILE A 48 11.29 0.89 -1.21
CA ILE A 48 10.95 -0.54 -1.23
C ILE A 48 9.65 -0.80 -0.46
N SER A 49 8.77 -1.70 -0.93
CA SER A 49 7.53 -2.05 -0.21
C SER A 49 6.67 -0.81 0.08
N MET A 50 6.28 -0.55 1.33
CA MET A 50 5.61 0.70 1.74
C MET A 50 6.43 1.98 1.40
N GLY A 51 7.75 1.88 1.30
CA GLY A 51 8.59 2.96 0.80
C GLY A 51 8.42 3.20 -0.70
N ALA A 52 8.08 2.17 -1.49
CA ALA A 52 7.77 2.32 -2.91
C ALA A 52 6.44 3.07 -3.10
N MET A 53 5.43 2.77 -2.27
CA MET A 53 4.19 3.55 -2.16
C MET A 53 4.51 5.02 -1.82
N GLY A 54 5.31 5.26 -0.77
CA GLY A 54 5.74 6.61 -0.40
C GLY A 54 6.49 7.35 -1.51
N ALA A 55 7.40 6.66 -2.21
CA ALA A 55 8.17 7.23 -3.32
C ALA A 55 7.26 7.66 -4.47
N THR A 56 6.35 6.79 -4.90
CA THR A 56 5.38 7.10 -5.95
C THR A 56 4.45 8.23 -5.50
N PHE A 57 3.89 8.16 -4.30
CA PHE A 57 2.88 9.11 -3.85
C PHE A 57 3.46 10.52 -3.72
N LEU A 58 4.59 10.66 -3.01
CA LEU A 58 5.28 11.94 -2.84
C LEU A 58 5.82 12.46 -4.17
N GLY A 59 6.49 11.59 -4.94
CA GLY A 59 7.07 11.97 -6.23
C GLY A 59 6.01 12.42 -7.24
N ALA A 60 4.86 11.74 -7.27
CA ALA A 60 3.76 12.06 -8.18
C ALA A 60 3.01 13.34 -7.80
N ALA A 61 2.85 13.62 -6.51
CA ALA A 61 2.24 14.87 -6.04
C ALA A 61 3.16 16.08 -6.14
N HIS A 62 4.47 15.88 -6.06
CA HIS A 62 5.44 16.98 -6.04
C HIS A 62 6.47 16.80 -7.16
N PRO A 63 6.02 16.77 -8.42
CA PRO A 63 6.90 16.56 -9.55
C PRO A 63 7.96 17.67 -9.64
N ASP A 64 7.72 18.85 -9.06
CA ASP A 64 8.64 19.97 -9.01
C ASP A 64 9.84 19.77 -8.06
N ARG A 65 9.79 18.75 -7.19
CA ARG A 65 10.82 18.49 -6.18
C ARG A 65 11.81 17.40 -6.59
N PHE A 66 11.49 16.64 -7.63
CA PHE A 66 12.28 15.47 -8.09
C PHE A 66 12.43 15.45 -9.61
N ASP A 67 13.48 14.80 -10.09
CA ASP A 67 13.68 14.46 -11.52
C ASP A 67 13.44 12.97 -11.81
N ALA A 68 13.40 12.13 -10.77
CA ALA A 68 13.21 10.69 -10.92
C ALA A 68 12.48 10.07 -9.73
N ILE A 69 11.62 9.10 -10.03
CA ILE A 69 10.84 8.29 -9.08
C ILE A 69 11.16 6.82 -9.35
N ALA A 70 11.54 6.06 -8.33
CA ALA A 70 11.80 4.63 -8.47
C ALA A 70 11.14 3.78 -7.37
N SER A 71 10.25 2.89 -7.77
CA SER A 71 9.38 2.15 -6.87
C SER A 71 9.69 0.66 -6.94
N LEU A 72 10.20 0.11 -5.85
CA LEU A 72 10.68 -1.26 -5.76
C LEU A 72 9.65 -2.15 -5.03
N GLY A 73 8.66 -2.67 -5.76
CA GLY A 73 7.59 -3.54 -5.28
C GLY A 73 6.75 -2.93 -4.17
N GLY A 74 5.60 -2.33 -4.47
CA GLY A 74 4.67 -1.78 -3.47
C GLY A 74 3.30 -1.45 -4.07
N PRO A 75 2.34 -1.00 -3.25
CA PRO A 75 1.01 -0.57 -3.71
C PRO A 75 1.12 0.83 -4.33
N LEU A 76 1.30 0.89 -5.65
CA LEU A 76 1.51 2.14 -6.40
C LEU A 76 0.20 2.71 -6.96
N ASP A 77 -0.79 1.82 -7.16
CA ASP A 77 -2.16 2.11 -7.59
C ASP A 77 -3.14 1.77 -6.46
N VAL A 78 -3.80 2.80 -5.93
CA VAL A 78 -4.75 2.70 -4.82
C VAL A 78 -6.06 2.05 -5.26
N GLY A 79 -6.51 2.33 -6.48
CA GLY A 79 -7.77 1.78 -7.00
C GLY A 79 -7.74 0.26 -7.01
N HIS A 80 -6.70 -0.29 -7.62
CA HIS A 80 -6.41 -1.72 -7.64
C HIS A 80 -6.20 -2.31 -6.24
N PHE A 81 -5.50 -1.57 -5.36
CA PHE A 81 -5.29 -2.03 -3.99
C PHE A 81 -6.61 -2.15 -3.22
N LEU A 82 -7.50 -1.17 -3.34
CA LEU A 82 -8.81 -1.19 -2.67
C LEU A 82 -9.75 -2.25 -3.26
N ASP A 83 -9.75 -2.43 -4.59
CA ASP A 83 -10.45 -3.54 -5.24
C ASP A 83 -9.94 -4.90 -4.77
N SER A 84 -8.61 -5.06 -4.66
CA SER A 84 -7.99 -6.28 -4.14
C SER A 84 -8.32 -6.51 -2.66
N LEU A 85 -8.37 -5.44 -1.86
CA LEU A 85 -8.78 -5.49 -0.46
C LEU A 85 -10.17 -6.12 -0.32
N GLU A 86 -11.14 -5.64 -1.09
CA GLU A 86 -12.52 -6.13 -1.02
C GLU A 86 -12.68 -7.52 -1.61
N SER A 87 -12.18 -7.73 -2.83
CA SER A 87 -12.43 -8.96 -3.57
C SER A 87 -11.58 -10.14 -3.09
N ARG A 88 -10.36 -9.91 -2.59
CA ARG A 88 -9.39 -10.99 -2.27
C ARG A 88 -9.14 -11.11 -0.78
N TYR A 89 -8.87 -10.00 -0.12
CA TYR A 89 -8.52 -10.04 1.31
C TYR A 89 -9.74 -10.16 2.21
N LEU A 90 -10.87 -9.55 1.83
CA LEU A 90 -12.10 -9.52 2.61
C LEU A 90 -13.25 -10.31 1.96
N GLY A 91 -12.99 -10.96 0.83
CA GLY A 91 -13.98 -11.72 0.05
C GLY A 91 -13.78 -13.24 0.12
N GLY A 92 -14.47 -13.93 -0.79
CA GLY A 92 -14.41 -15.38 -0.97
C GLY A 92 -15.41 -16.19 -0.12
N PHE A 93 -16.48 -15.53 0.34
CA PHE A 93 -17.58 -16.16 1.06
C PHE A 93 -18.66 -16.69 0.11
N CYS A 94 -19.39 -17.71 0.54
CA CYS A 94 -20.61 -18.15 -0.12
C CYS A 94 -21.63 -17.01 -0.20
N THR A 95 -22.55 -17.06 -1.17
CA THR A 95 -23.63 -16.07 -1.27
C THR A 95 -24.60 -16.20 -0.09
N LEU A 96 -25.31 -15.12 0.28
CA LEU A 96 -26.30 -15.16 1.35
C LEU A 96 -27.36 -16.28 1.16
N PRO A 97 -27.95 -16.49 -0.03
CA PRO A 97 -28.90 -17.60 -0.23
C PRO A 97 -28.29 -18.99 0.01
N GLU A 98 -27.00 -19.17 -0.27
CA GLU A 98 -26.30 -20.44 0.02
C GLU A 98 -26.10 -20.62 1.52
N LEU A 99 -25.67 -19.58 2.24
CA LEU A 99 -25.46 -19.60 3.69
C LEU A 99 -26.78 -19.85 4.45
N GLU A 100 -27.84 -19.15 4.05
CA GLU A 100 -29.18 -19.34 4.64
C GLU A 100 -29.72 -20.75 4.40
N ARG A 101 -29.47 -21.32 3.21
CA ARG A 101 -29.84 -22.70 2.91
C ARG A 101 -29.06 -23.68 3.78
N ILE A 102 -27.76 -23.48 3.96
CA ILE A 102 -26.93 -24.34 4.82
C ILE A 102 -27.46 -24.34 6.26
N LEU A 103 -27.77 -23.17 6.81
CA LEU A 103 -28.38 -23.03 8.15
C LEU A 103 -29.76 -23.70 8.21
N ALA A 104 -30.60 -23.51 7.20
CA ALA A 104 -31.94 -24.10 7.14
C ALA A 104 -31.91 -25.64 7.06
N ASP A 105 -30.92 -26.20 6.38
CA ASP A 105 -30.72 -27.65 6.26
C ASP A 105 -30.16 -28.28 7.55
N HIS A 106 -29.66 -27.47 8.51
CA HIS A 106 -29.08 -27.92 9.77
C HIS A 106 -29.75 -27.24 10.99
N PRO A 107 -31.07 -27.44 11.20
CA PRO A 107 -31.80 -26.79 12.26
C PRO A 107 -31.27 -27.18 13.65
N GLY A 108 -30.99 -26.19 14.49
CA GLY A 108 -30.46 -26.40 15.85
C GLY A 108 -28.95 -26.61 15.92
N HIS A 109 -28.24 -26.55 14.78
CA HIS A 109 -26.79 -26.67 14.67
C HIS A 109 -26.17 -25.41 14.06
N PRO A 110 -26.27 -24.25 14.74
CA PRO A 110 -25.73 -22.97 14.24
C PRO A 110 -24.22 -23.03 13.95
N GLU A 111 -23.49 -23.92 14.63
CA GLU A 111 -22.06 -24.17 14.42
C GLU A 111 -21.69 -24.75 13.05
N VAL A 112 -22.69 -25.13 12.22
CA VAL A 112 -22.45 -25.65 10.87
C VAL A 112 -21.62 -24.69 10.00
N LEU A 113 -21.71 -23.38 10.25
CA LEU A 113 -20.90 -22.37 9.56
C LEU A 113 -19.43 -22.38 9.95
N ASN A 114 -19.01 -23.13 10.97
CA ASN A 114 -17.60 -23.34 11.33
C ASN A 114 -16.98 -24.58 10.66
N ASP A 115 -17.76 -25.40 9.94
CA ASP A 115 -17.21 -26.56 9.24
C ASP A 115 -16.92 -26.21 7.77
N PRO A 116 -15.64 -26.08 7.36
CA PRO A 116 -15.30 -25.79 5.97
C PRO A 116 -15.80 -26.85 4.98
N ALA A 117 -16.02 -28.10 5.43
CA ALA A 117 -16.56 -29.16 4.57
C ALA A 117 -18.03 -28.91 4.18
N MET A 118 -18.75 -28.12 4.97
CA MET A 118 -20.13 -27.72 4.72
C MET A 118 -20.25 -26.47 3.85
N LEU A 119 -19.13 -25.85 3.49
CA LEU A 119 -19.04 -24.58 2.77
C LEU A 119 -18.28 -24.71 1.43
N PRO A 120 -18.70 -25.60 0.50
CA PRO A 120 -17.97 -25.86 -0.74
C PRO A 120 -18.00 -24.69 -1.74
N CYS A 121 -18.87 -23.70 -1.51
CA CYS A 121 -18.97 -22.47 -2.29
C CYS A 121 -17.90 -21.43 -1.90
N MET A 122 -17.22 -21.60 -0.76
CA MET A 122 -16.12 -20.71 -0.40
C MET A 122 -14.94 -20.96 -1.32
N GLY A 123 -14.45 -19.87 -1.90
CA GLY A 123 -13.39 -19.91 -2.88
C GLY A 123 -12.87 -18.50 -3.12
N PRO A 124 -11.65 -18.36 -3.63
CA PRO A 124 -11.13 -17.05 -3.91
C PRO A 124 -11.93 -16.40 -5.06
N SER A 125 -12.12 -15.09 -4.99
CA SER A 125 -12.86 -14.37 -6.01
C SER A 125 -12.20 -14.52 -7.39
N PRO A 126 -12.98 -14.53 -8.49
CA PRO A 126 -12.43 -14.53 -9.84
C PRO A 126 -11.48 -13.35 -10.05
N ALA A 127 -10.43 -13.59 -10.85
CA ALA A 127 -9.51 -12.53 -11.24
C ALA A 127 -10.25 -11.46 -12.06
N ARG A 128 -10.15 -10.19 -11.65
CA ARG A 128 -10.84 -9.08 -12.32
C ARG A 128 -10.05 -8.56 -13.53
N MET A 129 -8.71 -8.57 -13.48
CA MET A 129 -7.82 -8.15 -14.56
C MET A 129 -7.11 -9.35 -15.21
N ALA A 130 -7.85 -10.42 -15.50
CA ALA A 130 -7.32 -11.71 -15.96
C ALA A 130 -6.48 -11.68 -17.26
N THR A 131 -6.51 -10.57 -18.00
CA THR A 131 -5.82 -10.36 -19.27
C THR A 131 -4.38 -9.84 -19.15
N VAL A 132 -3.88 -9.57 -17.94
CA VAL A 132 -2.69 -8.72 -17.74
C VAL A 132 -1.45 -9.46 -17.22
N LEU A 133 -1.56 -10.12 -16.07
CA LEU A 133 -0.57 -10.96 -15.36
C LEU A 133 -1.38 -11.95 -14.49
N PRO A 134 -0.85 -13.13 -14.11
CA PRO A 134 -1.60 -14.06 -13.26
C PRO A 134 -1.89 -13.44 -11.90
N GLU A 135 -3.12 -12.99 -11.68
CA GLU A 135 -3.56 -12.51 -10.38
C GLU A 135 -3.47 -13.64 -9.35
N ARG A 136 -2.93 -13.33 -8.18
CA ARG A 136 -2.87 -14.27 -7.07
C ARG A 136 -4.22 -14.31 -6.38
N SER A 137 -4.92 -15.43 -6.60
CA SER A 137 -6.23 -15.71 -6.04
C SER A 137 -6.10 -16.03 -4.53
N GLN A 138 -6.84 -15.31 -3.69
CA GLN A 138 -6.88 -15.48 -2.22
C GLN A 138 -8.29 -15.20 -1.69
N GLN A 139 -8.56 -15.57 -0.43
CA GLN A 139 -9.82 -15.31 0.27
C GLN A 139 -9.56 -14.97 1.75
N PHE A 140 -10.51 -14.38 2.45
CA PHE A 140 -10.35 -13.94 3.84
C PHE A 140 -9.83 -15.04 4.79
N ASN A 141 -10.37 -16.26 4.71
CA ASN A 141 -9.95 -17.37 5.56
C ASN A 141 -8.63 -18.04 5.13
N ARG A 142 -8.04 -17.64 4.00
CA ARG A 142 -6.81 -18.22 3.47
C ARG A 142 -6.01 -17.18 2.69
N TRP A 143 -5.17 -16.45 3.41
CA TRP A 143 -4.19 -15.57 2.81
C TRP A 143 -2.92 -16.33 2.48
N LEU A 144 -2.22 -15.90 1.43
CA LEU A 144 -0.91 -16.42 1.06
C LEU A 144 0.11 -15.96 2.09
N TYR A 145 0.98 -16.88 2.48
CA TYR A 145 2.07 -16.63 3.39
C TYR A 145 3.43 -16.71 2.68
N THR A 146 4.31 -15.78 3.04
CA THR A 146 5.74 -15.87 2.74
C THR A 146 6.56 -15.22 3.83
N SER A 147 7.75 -15.78 4.11
CA SER A 147 8.75 -15.17 4.98
C SER A 147 9.75 -14.28 4.21
N ASN A 148 9.50 -14.03 2.92
CA ASN A 148 10.37 -13.26 2.04
C ASN A 148 10.01 -11.77 2.10
N GLY A 149 10.90 -10.93 2.66
CA GLY A 149 10.66 -9.49 2.80
C GLY A 149 9.76 -9.08 3.99
N GLY A 150 9.28 -10.05 4.76
CA GLY A 150 8.43 -9.90 5.95
C GLY A 150 7.96 -11.28 6.43
N SER A 151 7.30 -11.39 7.58
CA SER A 151 6.70 -12.67 8.03
C SER A 151 5.37 -12.95 7.35
N PHE A 152 4.57 -11.92 7.02
CA PHE A 152 3.27 -11.99 6.32
C PHE A 152 2.38 -13.19 6.73
N ASP A 153 2.41 -13.52 8.02
CA ASP A 153 1.44 -14.40 8.67
C ASP A 153 0.14 -13.63 8.92
N ARG A 154 -0.88 -14.32 9.46
CA ARG A 154 -2.22 -13.74 9.61
C ARG A 154 -2.20 -12.49 10.51
N ASP A 155 -1.40 -12.53 11.56
CA ASP A 155 -1.13 -11.40 12.44
C ASP A 155 -0.52 -10.20 11.70
N SER A 156 0.49 -10.45 10.86
CA SER A 156 1.16 -9.41 10.09
C SER A 156 0.21 -8.72 9.10
N TYR A 157 -0.72 -9.47 8.47
CA TYR A 157 -1.76 -8.89 7.61
C TYR A 157 -2.72 -8.00 8.41
N LEU A 158 -3.19 -8.47 9.55
CA LEU A 158 -4.07 -7.70 10.41
C LEU A 158 -3.40 -6.42 10.92
N ASP A 159 -2.11 -6.48 11.29
CA ASP A 159 -1.32 -5.30 11.66
C ASP A 159 -1.22 -4.32 10.48
N LEU A 160 -0.95 -4.82 9.28
CA LEU A 160 -0.85 -4.01 8.07
C LEU A 160 -2.16 -3.28 7.77
N PHE A 161 -3.30 -3.98 7.79
CA PHE A 161 -4.60 -3.37 7.53
C PHE A 161 -5.05 -2.40 8.63
N GLU A 162 -4.74 -2.68 9.89
CA GLU A 162 -4.95 -1.73 11.00
C GLU A 162 -4.12 -0.46 10.77
N ASP A 163 -2.83 -0.60 10.47
CA ASP A 163 -1.93 0.54 10.27
C ASP A 163 -2.30 1.36 9.04
N LEU A 164 -2.72 0.71 7.95
CA LEU A 164 -3.24 1.37 6.75
C LEU A 164 -4.54 2.13 7.04
N SER A 165 -5.45 1.54 7.82
CA SER A 165 -6.68 2.22 8.26
C SER A 165 -6.38 3.41 9.16
N ARG A 166 -5.35 3.33 10.02
CA ARG A 166 -4.87 4.47 10.82
C ARG A 166 -4.24 5.56 9.96
N ALA A 167 -3.52 5.18 8.91
CA ALA A 167 -2.86 6.11 8.02
C ALA A 167 -3.85 6.85 7.11
N PHE A 168 -4.78 6.15 6.46
CA PHE A 168 -5.61 6.74 5.41
C PHE A 168 -7.11 6.83 5.77
N GLY A 169 -7.49 6.23 6.89
CA GLY A 169 -8.87 6.04 7.30
C GLY A 169 -9.39 4.67 6.89
N ASN A 170 -10.44 4.22 7.57
CA ASN A 170 -11.09 2.93 7.33
C ASN A 170 -11.79 2.92 5.96
N PRO A 171 -11.35 2.09 5.00
CA PRO A 171 -11.91 2.08 3.65
C PRO A 171 -13.14 1.18 3.48
N LEU A 172 -13.64 0.56 4.55
CA LEU A 172 -14.63 -0.53 4.50
C LEU A 172 -16.03 -0.11 4.90
N VAL A 173 -16.16 0.71 5.95
CA VAL A 173 -17.47 1.12 6.49
C VAL A 173 -17.45 2.56 6.98
N SER A 174 -18.60 3.22 6.88
CA SER A 174 -18.75 4.60 7.35
C SER A 174 -18.89 4.65 8.87
N ASN A 175 -18.17 5.57 9.51
CA ASN A 175 -18.37 5.89 10.92
C ASN A 175 -18.26 7.40 11.13
N PRO A 176 -19.40 8.10 11.33
CA PRO A 176 -19.40 9.53 11.59
C PRO A 176 -18.63 9.96 12.84
N SER A 177 -18.42 9.05 13.80
CA SER A 177 -17.71 9.33 15.06
C SER A 177 -16.21 9.12 14.97
N SER A 178 -15.72 8.40 13.96
CA SER A 178 -14.28 8.18 13.76
C SER A 178 -13.99 7.81 12.30
N PRO A 179 -13.05 8.48 11.62
CA PRO A 179 -12.62 8.08 10.29
C PRO A 179 -11.74 6.83 10.28
N LEU A 180 -11.32 6.31 11.44
CA LEU A 180 -10.32 5.24 11.56
C LEU A 180 -10.93 3.88 11.94
N TYR A 181 -12.10 3.88 12.59
CA TYR A 181 -12.70 2.67 13.16
C TYR A 181 -14.11 2.47 12.63
N PRO A 182 -14.59 1.22 12.52
CA PRO A 182 -15.98 0.96 12.17
C PRO A 182 -16.93 1.39 13.31
N PRO A 183 -18.25 1.53 13.06
CA PRO A 183 -19.21 1.89 14.09
C PRO A 183 -19.13 1.00 15.33
N GLY A 184 -19.25 1.59 16.51
CA GLY A 184 -19.18 0.89 17.80
C GLY A 184 -17.77 0.49 18.26
N ILE A 185 -16.79 0.44 17.36
CA ILE A 185 -15.37 0.34 17.72
C ILE A 185 -14.80 1.76 17.81
N GLY A 186 -14.40 2.18 19.01
CA GLY A 186 -13.72 3.46 19.23
C GLY A 186 -12.31 3.24 19.77
N GLU A 187 -11.50 4.30 19.86
CA GLU A 187 -10.11 4.21 20.33
C GLU A 187 -10.00 3.54 21.71
N ALA A 188 -10.89 3.91 22.65
CA ALA A 188 -10.93 3.31 23.98
C ALA A 188 -11.25 1.81 23.96
N LEU A 189 -12.10 1.36 23.02
CA LEU A 189 -12.45 -0.06 22.88
C LEU A 189 -11.36 -0.83 22.14
N ALA A 190 -10.74 -0.25 21.13
CA ALA A 190 -9.56 -0.81 20.49
C ALA A 190 -8.40 -0.99 21.51
N ALA A 191 -8.25 -0.07 22.46
CA ALA A 191 -7.28 -0.17 23.54
C ALA A 191 -7.59 -1.25 24.59
N ARG A 192 -8.83 -1.78 24.64
CA ARG A 192 -9.22 -2.87 25.55
C ARG A 192 -8.69 -4.26 25.14
N GLY A 193 -8.04 -4.37 23.98
CA GLY A 193 -7.37 -5.59 23.54
C GLY A 193 -8.31 -6.80 23.48
N ALA A 194 -7.80 -7.98 23.83
CA ALA A 194 -8.51 -9.26 23.74
C ALA A 194 -9.86 -9.32 24.48
N SER A 195 -10.13 -8.39 25.42
CA SER A 195 -11.44 -8.37 26.11
C SER A 195 -12.63 -8.03 25.21
N ILE A 196 -12.40 -7.48 24.00
CA ILE A 196 -13.44 -7.34 22.97
C ILE A 196 -13.86 -8.69 22.38
N CYS A 197 -13.00 -9.72 22.45
CA CYS A 197 -13.31 -11.07 21.96
C CYS A 197 -14.33 -11.76 22.86
N ASP A 198 -14.29 -11.47 24.16
CA ASP A 198 -15.25 -12.02 25.14
C ASP A 198 -16.58 -11.25 25.15
N GLN A 199 -16.54 -9.97 24.79
CA GLN A 199 -17.68 -9.05 24.80
C GLN A 199 -17.71 -8.25 23.50
N PRO A 200 -18.20 -8.86 22.42
CA PRO A 200 -18.26 -8.23 21.11
C PRO A 200 -19.21 -7.04 21.14
N VAL A 201 -18.90 -6.01 20.35
CA VAL A 201 -19.87 -5.02 19.91
C VAL A 201 -20.89 -5.74 19.04
N VAL A 202 -22.17 -5.48 19.28
CA VAL A 202 -23.27 -6.00 18.45
C VAL A 202 -24.09 -4.81 17.95
N LEU A 203 -24.19 -4.69 16.63
CA LEU A 203 -24.97 -3.69 15.93
C LEU A 203 -26.19 -4.37 15.29
N HIS A 204 -27.32 -3.66 15.30
CA HIS A 204 -28.58 -4.13 14.69
C HIS A 204 -29.05 -3.11 13.66
N GLY A 205 -29.81 -3.59 12.65
CA GLY A 205 -30.30 -2.72 11.58
C GLY A 205 -29.19 -2.18 10.69
N VAL A 206 -28.10 -2.92 10.55
CA VAL A 206 -27.00 -2.60 9.63
C VAL A 206 -27.26 -3.29 8.31
N TYR A 207 -27.53 -2.52 7.27
CA TYR A 207 -27.82 -3.04 5.94
C TYR A 207 -26.55 -3.35 5.16
N ASN A 208 -26.63 -4.33 4.27
CA ASN A 208 -25.63 -4.60 3.24
C ASN A 208 -26.30 -5.41 2.12
N LYS A 209 -26.16 -4.98 0.87
CA LYS A 209 -26.80 -5.61 -0.29
C LYS A 209 -26.51 -7.11 -0.42
N GLU A 210 -25.25 -7.52 -0.24
CA GLU A 210 -24.84 -8.90 -0.52
C GLU A 210 -25.16 -9.87 0.62
N TYR A 211 -25.09 -9.40 1.87
CA TYR A 211 -25.08 -10.28 3.06
C TYR A 211 -26.04 -9.89 4.18
N ASN A 212 -26.67 -8.71 4.14
CA ASN A 212 -27.69 -8.32 5.11
C ASN A 212 -28.73 -7.33 4.53
N PRO A 213 -29.44 -7.70 3.43
CA PRO A 213 -30.23 -6.75 2.64
C PRO A 213 -31.48 -6.23 3.37
N ASP A 214 -31.96 -6.93 4.39
CA ASP A 214 -33.09 -6.52 5.23
C ASP A 214 -32.66 -6.05 6.63
N GLY A 215 -31.35 -6.00 6.90
CA GLY A 215 -30.78 -5.56 8.18
C GLY A 215 -31.14 -6.46 9.36
N ARG A 216 -31.60 -7.70 9.11
CA ARG A 216 -32.08 -8.61 10.15
C ARG A 216 -30.97 -9.25 10.97
N TYR A 217 -29.81 -9.47 10.36
CA TYR A 217 -28.68 -10.12 11.01
C TYR A 217 -27.90 -9.11 11.86
N PRO A 218 -27.51 -9.46 13.09
CA PRO A 218 -26.55 -8.67 13.85
C PRO A 218 -25.24 -8.51 13.08
N VAL A 219 -24.56 -7.38 13.29
CA VAL A 219 -23.20 -7.14 12.82
C VAL A 219 -22.30 -6.98 14.04
N VAL A 220 -21.21 -7.75 14.09
CA VAL A 220 -20.40 -7.89 15.30
C VAL A 220 -18.94 -7.49 15.08
N SER A 221 -18.31 -6.97 16.14
CA SER A 221 -16.84 -6.96 16.22
C SER A 221 -16.34 -8.38 16.45
N PHE A 222 -15.18 -8.73 15.91
CA PHE A 222 -14.66 -10.09 16.02
C PHE A 222 -13.15 -10.12 16.27
N CYS A 223 -12.66 -11.32 16.56
CA CYS A 223 -11.25 -11.60 16.74
C CYS A 223 -10.79 -12.64 15.72
N ASP A 224 -9.52 -12.53 15.37
CA ASP A 224 -8.82 -13.29 14.36
C ASP A 224 -7.34 -13.36 14.80
N GLY A 225 -6.46 -13.98 14.04
CA GLY A 225 -5.03 -14.00 14.32
C GLY A 225 -4.34 -15.26 13.86
N GLU A 226 -3.01 -15.22 13.91
CA GLU A 226 -2.17 -16.39 13.73
C GLU A 226 -2.19 -17.22 15.02
N GLU A 227 -2.60 -18.48 14.92
CA GLU A 227 -2.75 -19.36 16.07
C GLU A 227 -1.59 -20.38 16.15
N PRO A 228 -1.17 -20.79 17.37
CA PRO A 228 -0.16 -21.81 17.51
C PRO A 228 -0.56 -23.10 16.80
N VAL A 229 0.35 -23.67 16.01
CA VAL A 229 0.09 -24.91 15.24
C VAL A 229 0.65 -26.11 16.01
N PRO A 230 -0.18 -26.85 16.78
CA PRO A 230 0.28 -27.99 17.56
C PRO A 230 0.71 -29.17 16.68
N PHE A 231 1.79 -29.84 17.09
CA PHE A 231 2.22 -31.11 16.53
C PHE A 231 2.76 -32.05 17.60
N CYS A 232 2.72 -33.35 17.34
CA CYS A 232 3.30 -34.36 18.22
C CYS A 232 4.80 -34.48 17.97
N THR A 233 5.63 -34.24 18.99
CA THR A 233 7.09 -34.13 18.84
C THR A 233 7.78 -35.45 18.51
N GLY A 234 7.15 -36.59 18.82
CA GLY A 234 7.67 -37.91 18.52
C GLY A 234 7.64 -38.24 17.02
N SER A 235 6.54 -37.89 16.34
CA SER A 235 6.30 -38.21 14.94
C SER A 235 6.38 -37.02 13.98
N GLY A 236 6.29 -35.79 14.48
CA GLY A 236 6.10 -34.58 13.67
C GLY A 236 4.67 -34.40 13.13
N ARG A 237 3.71 -35.23 13.56
CA ARG A 237 2.31 -35.20 13.09
C ARG A 237 1.60 -33.94 13.61
N ALA A 238 1.03 -33.16 12.71
CA ALA A 238 0.14 -32.05 13.06
C ALA A 238 -1.11 -32.54 13.81
N VAL A 239 -1.55 -31.81 14.82
CA VAL A 239 -2.81 -32.09 15.53
C VAL A 239 -3.95 -31.34 14.82
N ASP A 240 -4.99 -32.07 14.44
CA ASP A 240 -6.22 -31.49 13.88
C ASP A 240 -7.15 -31.12 15.03
N LEU A 241 -7.18 -29.84 15.40
CA LEU A 241 -7.91 -29.36 16.58
C LEU A 241 -9.42 -29.51 16.46
N CYS A 242 -9.95 -29.64 15.24
CA CYS A 242 -11.37 -29.93 15.03
C CYS A 242 -11.73 -31.35 15.48
N ARG A 243 -10.80 -32.30 15.35
CA ARG A 243 -10.99 -33.72 15.70
C ARG A 243 -10.39 -34.08 17.05
N GLU A 244 -9.29 -33.42 17.41
CA GLU A 244 -8.48 -33.64 18.61
C GLU A 244 -8.32 -32.31 19.38
N PRO A 245 -9.36 -31.81 20.07
CA PRO A 245 -9.33 -30.48 20.71
C PRO A 245 -8.37 -30.35 21.89
N ASP A 246 -7.87 -31.47 22.41
CA ASP A 246 -6.83 -31.53 23.43
C ASP A 246 -5.52 -32.06 22.81
N PRO A 247 -4.60 -31.17 22.41
CA PRO A 247 -3.30 -31.56 21.86
C PRO A 247 -2.49 -32.44 22.80
N ALA A 248 -2.58 -32.21 24.12
CA ALA A 248 -1.81 -32.96 25.10
C ALA A 248 -2.27 -34.42 25.13
N ALA A 249 -3.58 -34.65 25.08
CA ALA A 249 -4.15 -35.99 24.93
C ALA A 249 -3.80 -36.62 23.58
N ALA A 250 -3.91 -35.86 22.48
CA ALA A 250 -3.57 -36.30 21.12
C ALA A 250 -2.12 -36.80 20.99
N CYS A 251 -1.20 -36.15 21.70
CA CYS A 251 0.24 -36.43 21.63
C CYS A 251 0.80 -37.19 22.85
N ALA A 252 -0.05 -37.66 23.77
CA ALA A 252 0.39 -38.29 25.03
C ALA A 252 1.30 -39.53 24.82
N GLY A 253 1.09 -40.27 23.73
CA GLY A 253 1.91 -41.43 23.34
C GLY A 253 2.98 -41.13 22.30
N ASP A 254 3.15 -39.86 21.91
CA ASP A 254 3.88 -39.44 20.71
C ASP A 254 4.80 -38.24 20.99
N GLY A 255 5.61 -38.36 22.05
CA GLY A 255 6.62 -37.37 22.44
C GLY A 255 6.09 -36.10 23.14
N GLY A 256 4.77 -35.89 23.18
CA GLY A 256 4.14 -34.68 23.71
C GLY A 256 3.95 -33.60 22.64
N VAL A 257 3.48 -32.41 23.06
CA VAL A 257 3.07 -31.33 22.15
C VAL A 257 4.22 -30.35 21.92
N GLY A 258 4.51 -30.07 20.65
CA GLY A 258 5.27 -28.92 20.19
C GLY A 258 4.38 -27.96 19.41
N PHE A 259 4.89 -26.76 19.13
CA PHE A 259 4.20 -25.76 18.32
C PHE A 259 5.09 -25.32 17.16
N ALA A 260 4.57 -25.39 15.94
CA ALA A 260 5.34 -25.05 14.76
C ALA A 260 5.69 -23.55 14.74
N SER A 261 6.84 -23.24 14.17
CA SER A 261 7.36 -21.89 13.96
C SER A 261 8.12 -21.81 12.64
N PRO A 262 8.48 -20.62 12.16
CA PRO A 262 9.35 -20.48 10.98
C PRO A 262 10.70 -21.19 11.10
N SER A 263 11.20 -21.43 12.32
CA SER A 263 12.48 -22.12 12.57
C SER A 263 12.34 -23.59 12.95
N ASP A 264 11.18 -24.02 13.43
CA ASP A 264 10.92 -25.37 13.92
C ASP A 264 9.62 -25.89 13.32
N GLN A 265 9.68 -27.00 12.58
CA GLN A 265 8.60 -27.44 11.68
C GLN A 265 8.16 -26.37 10.65
N PRO A 266 9.08 -25.79 9.85
CA PRO A 266 8.77 -24.68 8.93
C PRO A 266 7.76 -25.04 7.84
N ALA A 267 7.71 -26.30 7.41
CA ALA A 267 6.74 -26.77 6.43
C ALA A 267 5.31 -26.75 7.00
N LEU A 268 5.15 -27.23 8.23
CA LEU A 268 3.87 -27.23 8.93
C LEU A 268 3.39 -25.81 9.25
N PHE A 269 4.31 -24.95 9.74
CA PHE A 269 4.00 -23.54 9.96
C PHE A 269 3.53 -22.87 8.66
N ARG A 270 4.26 -23.05 7.55
CA ARG A 270 3.91 -22.48 6.24
C ARG A 270 2.55 -22.92 5.71
N GLU A 271 2.10 -24.14 6.03
CA GLU A 271 0.79 -24.65 5.60
C GLU A 271 -0.37 -23.95 6.31
N ARG A 272 -0.14 -23.49 7.56
CA ARG A 272 -1.16 -22.89 8.42
C ARG A 272 -1.05 -21.38 8.54
N ALA A 273 0.12 -20.82 8.30
CA ALA A 273 0.33 -19.38 8.35
C ALA A 273 -0.56 -18.65 7.34
N GLY A 274 -1.27 -17.63 7.80
CA GLY A 274 -2.26 -16.90 6.99
C GLY A 274 -3.61 -17.60 6.84
N VAL A 275 -3.78 -18.82 7.39
CA VAL A 275 -5.03 -19.58 7.33
C VAL A 275 -5.84 -19.38 8.62
N TYR A 276 -7.12 -19.07 8.48
CA TYR A 276 -8.04 -19.03 9.62
C TYR A 276 -8.42 -20.46 10.02
N ASP A 277 -8.15 -20.84 11.27
CA ASP A 277 -8.56 -22.12 11.84
C ASP A 277 -9.88 -21.94 12.62
N PRO A 278 -11.01 -22.54 12.20
CA PRO A 278 -12.28 -22.39 12.91
C PRO A 278 -12.37 -23.17 14.21
N CYS A 279 -11.39 -24.02 14.50
CA CYS A 279 -11.40 -24.91 15.66
C CYS A 279 -10.54 -24.39 16.81
N THR A 280 -9.94 -23.21 16.64
CA THR A 280 -9.20 -22.48 17.68
C THR A 280 -9.97 -21.26 18.16
N SER A 281 -9.69 -20.86 19.40
CA SER A 281 -10.17 -19.58 19.93
C SER A 281 -9.24 -18.46 19.47
N HIS A 282 -9.80 -17.47 18.77
CA HIS A 282 -9.05 -16.29 18.33
C HIS A 282 -9.10 -15.17 19.36
N SER A 283 -7.96 -14.57 19.66
CA SER A 283 -7.83 -13.57 20.74
C SER A 283 -7.35 -12.19 20.28
N ARG A 284 -6.94 -12.05 19.02
CA ARG A 284 -6.45 -10.79 18.49
C ARG A 284 -7.62 -10.00 17.87
N PRO A 285 -7.93 -8.80 18.38
CA PRO A 285 -9.03 -7.99 17.86
C PRO A 285 -8.82 -7.53 16.42
N VAL A 286 -9.86 -7.63 15.60
CA VAL A 286 -9.91 -6.96 14.30
C VAL A 286 -10.58 -5.61 14.48
N THR A 287 -9.77 -4.54 14.53
CA THR A 287 -10.27 -3.19 14.88
C THR A 287 -10.73 -2.37 13.67
N PHE A 288 -10.45 -2.82 12.45
CA PHE A 288 -10.79 -2.11 11.21
C PHE A 288 -12.00 -2.71 10.48
N ALA A 289 -12.55 -3.84 10.91
CA ALA A 289 -13.64 -4.52 10.21
C ALA A 289 -14.71 -5.04 11.19
N LEU A 290 -15.88 -5.36 10.65
CA LEU A 290 -17.01 -6.00 11.33
C LEU A 290 -17.44 -7.23 10.51
N ALA A 291 -18.13 -8.17 11.12
CA ALA A 291 -18.68 -9.35 10.44
C ALA A 291 -20.21 -9.43 10.59
N VAL A 292 -20.88 -10.05 9.62
CA VAL A 292 -22.31 -10.35 9.70
C VAL A 292 -22.49 -11.67 10.46
N ASP A 293 -23.18 -11.63 11.61
CA ASP A 293 -23.48 -12.78 12.47
C ASP A 293 -24.82 -13.39 12.03
N LEU A 294 -24.76 -14.42 11.18
CA LEU A 294 -25.92 -15.02 10.53
C LEU A 294 -26.69 -15.93 11.47
N ASN A 295 -26.02 -16.55 12.43
CA ASN A 295 -26.65 -17.48 13.37
C ASN A 295 -26.97 -16.84 14.74
N GLY A 296 -26.55 -15.59 14.98
CA GLY A 296 -26.85 -14.80 16.16
C GLY A 296 -26.09 -15.25 17.41
N ASN A 297 -24.94 -15.90 17.26
CA ASN A 297 -24.17 -16.43 18.39
C ASN A 297 -23.20 -15.40 19.01
N GLY A 298 -23.11 -14.20 18.42
CA GLY A 298 -22.24 -13.11 18.85
C GLY A 298 -20.77 -13.28 18.46
N LYS A 299 -20.41 -14.27 17.64
CA LYS A 299 -19.05 -14.53 17.18
C LYS A 299 -19.07 -14.59 15.67
N ARG A 300 -17.92 -14.27 15.07
CA ARG A 300 -17.71 -14.56 13.66
C ARG A 300 -17.36 -16.04 13.49
N ASP A 301 -18.19 -16.77 12.76
CA ASP A 301 -17.91 -18.12 12.30
C ASP A 301 -17.14 -18.16 10.97
N PHE A 302 -16.58 -19.31 10.61
CA PHE A 302 -15.78 -19.48 9.39
C PHE A 302 -16.49 -18.97 8.13
N GLY A 303 -17.75 -19.36 7.95
CA GLY A 303 -18.57 -19.00 6.79
C GLY A 303 -19.13 -17.58 6.82
N GLU A 304 -18.97 -16.85 7.92
CA GLU A 304 -19.59 -15.54 8.09
C GLU A 304 -18.79 -14.41 7.43
N PRO A 305 -19.46 -13.59 6.58
CA PRO A 305 -18.80 -12.62 5.73
C PRO A 305 -18.39 -11.37 6.50
N ILE A 306 -17.34 -10.71 5.99
CA ILE A 306 -16.90 -9.41 6.48
C ILE A 306 -17.79 -8.31 5.87
N LEU A 307 -18.24 -7.38 6.70
CA LEU A 307 -19.06 -6.26 6.26
C LEU A 307 -18.22 -5.25 5.46
N VAL A 308 -18.64 -4.97 4.23
CA VAL A 308 -18.06 -3.96 3.36
C VAL A 308 -19.19 -3.10 2.77
N ASN A 309 -19.26 -1.84 3.19
CA ASN A 309 -20.15 -0.79 2.67
C ASN A 309 -19.28 0.40 2.27
N ALA A 310 -18.47 0.18 1.23
CA ALA A 310 -17.32 1.02 0.90
C ALA A 310 -17.63 2.09 -0.15
N HIS A 311 -18.52 1.76 -1.08
CA HIS A 311 -18.95 2.59 -2.20
C HIS A 311 -20.26 2.05 -2.78
N GLU A 312 -20.94 2.87 -3.57
CA GLU A 312 -22.08 2.43 -4.36
C GLU A 312 -21.68 1.36 -5.38
N ARG A 313 -22.60 0.46 -5.73
CA ARG A 313 -22.29 -0.60 -6.70
C ARG A 313 -22.29 0.03 -8.09
N PHE A 314 -21.25 -0.24 -8.88
CA PHE A 314 -21.15 0.21 -10.26
C PHE A 314 -20.90 -0.97 -11.20
N ALA A 315 -21.23 -0.77 -12.47
CA ALA A 315 -20.90 -1.68 -13.55
C ALA A 315 -19.63 -1.16 -14.24
N ASP A 316 -18.55 -1.91 -14.11
CA ASP A 316 -17.24 -1.66 -14.75
C ASP A 316 -17.30 -2.09 -16.22
N VAL A 317 -18.14 -1.39 -16.98
CA VAL A 317 -18.49 -1.63 -18.40
C VAL A 317 -18.07 -0.45 -19.28
N GLY A 318 -17.13 0.36 -18.78
CA GLY A 318 -16.65 1.52 -19.50
C GLY A 318 -17.60 2.72 -19.48
N VAL A 319 -17.04 3.88 -19.80
CA VAL A 319 -17.76 5.16 -19.75
C VAL A 319 -18.87 5.29 -20.79
N ASP A 320 -18.92 4.40 -21.78
CA ASP A 320 -20.03 4.31 -22.73
C ASP A 320 -21.23 3.53 -22.19
N GLY A 321 -21.07 2.88 -21.02
CA GLY A 321 -22.10 2.15 -20.31
C GLY A 321 -22.47 0.82 -20.95
N CYS A 322 -21.57 0.23 -21.74
CA CYS A 322 -21.86 -0.92 -22.57
C CYS A 322 -20.90 -2.08 -22.33
N PRO A 323 -21.36 -3.24 -21.83
CA PRO A 323 -20.48 -4.40 -21.78
C PRO A 323 -20.17 -4.89 -23.20
N ASN A 324 -18.98 -5.46 -23.39
CA ASN A 324 -18.50 -6.09 -24.64
C ASN A 324 -19.58 -6.83 -25.47
N GLU A 325 -20.46 -7.63 -24.84
CA GLU A 325 -21.50 -8.39 -25.55
C GLU A 325 -22.56 -7.53 -26.24
N LEU A 326 -22.68 -6.26 -25.86
CA LEU A 326 -23.67 -5.29 -26.35
C LEU A 326 -23.07 -4.14 -27.14
N GLU A 327 -21.76 -4.08 -27.31
CA GLU A 327 -21.11 -2.98 -28.01
C GLU A 327 -21.39 -2.97 -29.52
N ASP A 328 -21.49 -1.79 -30.13
CA ASP A 328 -21.78 -1.61 -31.56
C ASP A 328 -20.53 -1.39 -32.43
N GLY A 329 -19.37 -1.21 -31.78
CA GLY A 329 -18.09 -0.92 -32.41
C GLY A 329 -17.90 0.55 -32.83
N LYS A 330 -18.71 1.45 -32.28
CA LYS A 330 -18.71 2.90 -32.54
C LYS A 330 -18.81 3.71 -31.25
N GLY A 331 -18.62 3.09 -30.08
CA GLY A 331 -18.71 3.71 -28.75
C GLY A 331 -20.14 3.78 -28.22
N GLY A 332 -20.98 2.78 -28.49
CA GLY A 332 -22.33 2.71 -27.97
C GLY A 332 -22.93 1.31 -28.05
N CYS A 333 -24.17 1.16 -27.59
CA CYS A 333 -24.81 -0.16 -27.46
C CYS A 333 -25.75 -0.55 -28.61
N VAL A 334 -25.73 -1.83 -28.97
CA VAL A 334 -26.84 -2.54 -29.59
C VAL A 334 -27.81 -3.09 -28.54
N ARG A 335 -29.06 -3.33 -28.94
CA ARG A 335 -30.07 -3.96 -28.06
C ARG A 335 -30.08 -5.49 -28.14
N ASP A 336 -29.52 -6.03 -29.21
CA ASP A 336 -29.46 -7.47 -29.48
C ASP A 336 -27.99 -7.87 -29.53
N PRO A 337 -27.51 -8.71 -28.58
CA PRO A 337 -26.13 -9.19 -28.56
C PRO A 337 -25.67 -9.81 -29.88
N ALA A 338 -26.59 -10.39 -30.67
CA ALA A 338 -26.25 -10.98 -31.97
C ALA A 338 -25.78 -9.94 -33.02
N LEU A 339 -26.09 -8.66 -32.81
CA LEU A 339 -25.64 -7.56 -33.67
C LEU A 339 -24.27 -7.01 -33.26
N SER A 340 -23.80 -7.29 -32.05
CA SER A 340 -22.49 -6.84 -31.57
C SER A 340 -21.37 -7.46 -32.43
N PRO A 341 -20.29 -6.72 -32.75
CA PRO A 341 -19.05 -7.32 -33.27
C PRO A 341 -18.51 -8.42 -32.37
N HIS A 342 -18.81 -8.40 -31.07
CA HIS A 342 -18.41 -9.45 -30.11
C HIS A 342 -18.96 -10.83 -30.46
N ALA A 343 -20.21 -10.91 -30.93
CA ALA A 343 -20.79 -12.18 -31.41
C ALA A 343 -20.04 -12.79 -32.61
N ARG A 344 -19.16 -12.02 -33.26
CA ARG A 344 -18.28 -12.45 -34.36
C ARG A 344 -16.81 -12.63 -33.93
N GLY A 345 -16.53 -12.59 -32.62
CA GLY A 345 -15.22 -12.82 -32.03
C GLY A 345 -14.32 -11.60 -31.89
N VAL A 346 -14.85 -10.38 -32.08
CA VAL A 346 -14.13 -9.15 -31.70
C VAL A 346 -14.13 -9.06 -30.18
N ARG A 347 -12.96 -9.06 -29.53
CA ARG A 347 -12.89 -9.08 -28.06
C ARG A 347 -13.36 -7.78 -27.43
N ASP A 348 -12.88 -6.66 -27.99
CA ASP A 348 -13.08 -5.28 -27.53
C ASP A 348 -13.64 -4.45 -28.70
N PRO A 349 -14.97 -4.52 -28.96
CA PRO A 349 -15.58 -3.77 -30.05
C PRO A 349 -15.43 -2.24 -29.98
N ASN A 350 -15.62 -1.59 -28.83
CA ASN A 350 -15.54 -0.12 -28.71
C ASN A 350 -14.13 0.41 -28.41
N GLY A 351 -13.19 -0.45 -28.03
CA GLY A 351 -11.79 -0.07 -27.83
C GLY A 351 -11.49 0.46 -26.43
N ASP A 352 -12.33 0.17 -25.44
CA ASP A 352 -12.23 0.66 -24.07
C ASP A 352 -11.98 -0.43 -23.02
N ASP A 353 -11.80 -1.69 -23.43
CA ASP A 353 -11.26 -2.76 -22.57
C ASP A 353 -9.90 -2.33 -22.00
N TYR A 354 -9.79 -2.32 -20.67
CA TYR A 354 -8.56 -2.01 -20.00
C TYR A 354 -7.49 -3.09 -20.21
N HIS A 355 -6.29 -2.65 -20.57
CA HIS A 355 -5.11 -3.49 -20.55
C HIS A 355 -3.86 -2.67 -20.24
N TRP A 356 -3.20 -2.93 -19.11
CA TRP A 356 -2.03 -2.17 -18.61
C TRP A 356 -0.94 -1.77 -19.64
N ARG A 357 -0.69 -2.62 -20.65
CA ARG A 357 0.28 -2.34 -21.72
C ARG A 357 -0.35 -1.80 -23.00
N ASP A 358 -1.37 -2.50 -23.48
CA ASP A 358 -1.91 -2.33 -24.84
C ASP A 358 -3.05 -1.29 -24.87
N ASN A 359 -3.81 -1.15 -23.77
CA ASN A 359 -4.84 -0.11 -23.57
C ASN A 359 -4.90 0.39 -22.09
N PRO A 360 -3.83 1.05 -21.58
CA PRO A 360 -3.74 1.49 -20.17
C PRO A 360 -4.74 2.58 -19.75
N LEU A 361 -5.45 3.17 -20.71
CA LEU A 361 -6.46 4.20 -20.50
C LEU A 361 -7.88 3.67 -20.70
N GLY A 362 -8.04 2.38 -21.01
CA GLY A 362 -9.34 1.72 -21.09
C GLY A 362 -10.09 1.83 -19.76
N THR A 363 -11.41 1.91 -19.87
CA THR A 363 -12.32 2.10 -18.74
C THR A 363 -13.11 0.84 -18.41
N GLU A 364 -13.38 -0.06 -19.37
CA GLU A 364 -14.03 -1.34 -19.08
C GLU A 364 -13.06 -2.33 -18.43
N GLY A 365 -13.47 -2.93 -17.31
CA GLY A 365 -12.71 -3.97 -16.61
C GLY A 365 -11.45 -3.46 -15.90
N ASN A 366 -11.40 -2.17 -15.54
CA ASN A 366 -10.23 -1.57 -14.89
C ASN A 366 -10.29 -1.62 -13.34
N GLY A 367 -11.41 -2.07 -12.79
CA GLY A 367 -11.68 -2.26 -11.37
C GLY A 367 -11.97 -0.97 -10.58
N VAL A 368 -12.13 0.18 -11.25
CA VAL A 368 -12.40 1.46 -10.61
C VAL A 368 -13.53 2.20 -11.30
N TYR A 369 -14.38 2.87 -10.51
CA TYR A 369 -15.42 3.72 -11.08
C TYR A 369 -14.82 4.86 -11.91
N ASP A 370 -15.16 4.90 -13.20
CA ASP A 370 -14.92 6.01 -14.09
C ASP A 370 -16.19 6.86 -14.27
N ARG A 371 -16.02 8.18 -14.26
CA ARG A 371 -17.16 9.10 -14.38
C ARG A 371 -17.86 8.91 -15.73
N GLY A 372 -19.07 8.37 -15.68
CA GLY A 372 -19.86 8.00 -16.87
C GLY A 372 -20.40 6.59 -16.79
N GLU A 373 -19.74 5.73 -15.99
CA GLU A 373 -20.17 4.36 -15.79
C GLU A 373 -21.53 4.28 -15.06
N PRO A 374 -22.34 3.24 -15.35
CA PRO A 374 -23.58 2.98 -14.64
C PRO A 374 -23.32 2.61 -13.18
N PHE A 375 -24.09 3.18 -12.26
CA PHE A 375 -24.06 2.83 -10.85
C PHE A 375 -25.47 2.79 -10.24
N GLU A 376 -25.57 2.11 -9.11
CA GLU A 376 -26.79 2.03 -8.30
C GLU A 376 -26.75 3.12 -7.22
N ASP A 377 -27.62 4.12 -7.37
CA ASP A 377 -27.80 5.27 -6.47
C ASP A 377 -28.61 4.88 -5.21
N TYR A 378 -28.11 3.87 -4.50
CA TYR A 378 -28.71 3.28 -3.29
C TYR A 378 -27.82 3.47 -2.06
N GLY A 379 -26.84 4.38 -2.13
CA GLY A 379 -25.90 4.62 -1.06
C GLY A 379 -24.90 3.47 -0.81
N LEU A 380 -24.12 3.62 0.26
CA LEU A 380 -22.97 2.74 0.56
C LEU A 380 -23.39 1.32 0.94
N ASP A 381 -24.55 1.15 1.58
CA ASP A 381 -25.07 -0.18 1.91
C ASP A 381 -25.69 -0.92 0.72
N GLY A 382 -26.05 -0.19 -0.35
CA GLY A 382 -26.58 -0.71 -1.61
C GLY A 382 -28.02 -1.20 -1.52
N VAL A 383 -28.76 -0.81 -0.48
CA VAL A 383 -30.16 -1.17 -0.26
C VAL A 383 -31.04 0.08 -0.39
N PRO A 384 -31.99 0.12 -1.33
CA PRO A 384 -32.84 1.30 -1.50
C PRO A 384 -33.76 1.53 -0.30
N GLY A 385 -33.90 2.79 0.11
CA GLY A 385 -34.81 3.28 1.14
C GLY A 385 -34.26 3.25 2.57
N THR A 386 -32.94 3.11 2.77
CA THR A 386 -32.30 3.05 4.10
C THR A 386 -31.91 4.43 4.64
N GLY A 387 -31.79 5.43 3.77
CA GLY A 387 -31.40 6.79 4.09
C GLY A 387 -29.91 6.93 4.44
N ASP A 388 -29.06 6.04 3.92
CA ASP A 388 -27.63 6.05 4.18
C ASP A 388 -26.87 7.06 3.28
N TYR A 389 -25.55 7.09 3.40
CA TYR A 389 -24.73 8.12 2.78
C TYR A 389 -24.65 7.90 1.25
N GLY A 390 -25.06 8.91 0.48
CA GLY A 390 -25.04 8.88 -0.99
C GLY A 390 -26.39 8.52 -1.62
N GLU A 391 -27.37 8.04 -0.87
CA GLU A 391 -28.62 7.55 -1.46
C GLU A 391 -29.44 8.66 -2.16
N GLY A 392 -29.73 8.43 -3.44
CA GLY A 392 -30.67 9.23 -4.24
C GLY A 392 -30.12 10.60 -4.64
N ASP A 393 -28.81 10.79 -4.59
CA ASP A 393 -28.16 12.07 -4.90
C ASP A 393 -27.75 12.21 -6.38
N GLY A 394 -27.84 11.12 -7.14
CA GLY A 394 -27.54 11.05 -8.56
C GLY A 394 -26.04 11.12 -8.88
N VAL A 395 -25.15 10.93 -7.91
CA VAL A 395 -23.70 10.89 -8.11
C VAL A 395 -23.08 9.68 -7.43
N PHE A 396 -22.12 9.03 -8.10
CA PHE A 396 -21.41 7.90 -7.51
C PHE A 396 -20.75 8.30 -6.19
N THR A 397 -21.18 7.64 -5.11
CA THR A 397 -20.72 7.91 -3.76
C THR A 397 -19.77 6.82 -3.26
N GLU A 398 -18.64 7.23 -2.69
CA GLU A 398 -17.73 6.37 -1.94
C GLU A 398 -17.42 6.94 -0.57
N LEU A 399 -16.92 6.09 0.33
CA LEU A 399 -16.50 6.53 1.66
C LEU A 399 -15.51 7.70 1.60
N PRO A 400 -15.63 8.72 2.47
CA PRO A 400 -14.64 9.80 2.57
C PRO A 400 -13.22 9.30 2.82
N ALA A 401 -13.05 8.15 3.48
CA ALA A 401 -11.76 7.50 3.63
C ALA A 401 -11.18 7.08 2.27
N ARG A 402 -11.96 6.42 1.41
CA ARG A 402 -11.49 6.02 0.07
C ARG A 402 -11.11 7.22 -0.79
N ALA A 403 -11.85 8.32 -0.68
CA ALA A 403 -11.45 9.57 -1.34
C ALA A 403 -10.08 10.07 -0.84
N ARG A 404 -9.77 9.95 0.46
CA ARG A 404 -8.42 10.24 0.99
C ARG A 404 -7.36 9.29 0.45
N TRP A 405 -7.64 7.99 0.44
CA TRP A 405 -6.77 6.98 -0.18
C TRP A 405 -6.47 7.37 -1.64
N ARG A 406 -7.50 7.62 -2.46
CA ARG A 406 -7.35 8.03 -3.88
C ARG A 406 -6.65 9.37 -4.03
N SER A 407 -6.81 10.30 -3.09
CA SER A 407 -6.09 11.58 -3.14
C SER A 407 -4.57 11.40 -3.07
N ALA A 408 -4.11 10.29 -2.46
CA ALA A 408 -2.71 9.89 -2.37
C ALA A 408 -2.21 9.10 -3.58
N ASP A 409 -3.13 8.59 -4.41
CA ASP A 409 -2.86 7.64 -5.49
C ASP A 409 -1.80 8.11 -6.51
N GLY A 410 -0.87 7.20 -6.81
CA GLY A 410 0.21 7.44 -7.74
C GLY A 410 -0.28 7.62 -9.18
N ARG A 411 -1.11 6.70 -9.66
CA ARG A 411 -1.60 6.69 -11.04
C ARG A 411 -2.44 7.94 -11.35
N GLY A 412 -3.40 8.27 -10.49
CA GLY A 412 -4.25 9.45 -10.64
C GLY A 412 -3.45 10.75 -10.69
N ARG A 413 -2.41 10.89 -9.85
CA ARG A 413 -1.50 12.05 -9.86
C ARG A 413 -0.67 12.12 -11.13
N ILE A 414 -0.14 11.00 -11.61
CA ILE A 414 0.64 10.91 -12.86
C ILE A 414 -0.22 11.28 -14.07
N ARG A 415 -1.47 10.83 -14.13
CA ARG A 415 -2.44 11.17 -15.19
C ARG A 415 -2.59 12.69 -15.32
N GLY A 416 -2.61 13.41 -14.20
CA GLY A 416 -2.73 14.87 -14.14
C GLY A 416 -1.44 15.65 -14.47
N TRP A 417 -0.30 15.00 -14.72
CA TRP A 417 0.94 15.70 -15.06
C TRP A 417 0.86 16.47 -16.39
N SER A 418 1.49 17.64 -16.43
CA SER A 418 1.70 18.37 -17.70
C SER A 418 2.70 17.66 -18.60
N ASP A 419 2.66 17.95 -19.90
CA ASP A 419 3.64 17.39 -20.85
C ASP A 419 5.09 17.75 -20.48
N ALA A 420 5.33 18.97 -19.99
CA ALA A 420 6.64 19.39 -19.50
C ALA A 420 7.11 18.55 -18.30
N THR A 421 6.20 18.19 -17.40
CA THR A 421 6.49 17.27 -16.29
C THR A 421 6.84 15.89 -16.81
N ARG A 422 6.04 15.34 -17.74
CA ARG A 422 6.27 14.02 -18.34
C ARG A 422 7.58 13.94 -19.13
N ASP A 423 8.01 15.04 -19.74
CA ASP A 423 9.30 15.12 -20.45
C ASP A 423 10.50 15.17 -19.51
N ARG A 424 10.35 15.82 -18.35
CA ARG A 424 11.45 16.02 -17.40
C ARG A 424 11.63 14.84 -16.45
N LEU A 425 10.54 14.28 -15.92
CA LEU A 425 10.60 13.18 -14.96
C LEU A 425 11.02 11.87 -15.63
N SER A 426 11.60 10.99 -14.81
CA SER A 426 11.89 9.60 -15.17
C SER A 426 11.20 8.69 -14.15
N TYR A 427 10.59 7.61 -14.61
CA TYR A 427 9.83 6.71 -13.74
C TYR A 427 10.37 5.28 -13.82
N TYR A 428 10.62 4.65 -12.67
CA TYR A 428 11.01 3.26 -12.57
C TYR A 428 10.02 2.55 -11.65
N ALA A 429 9.52 1.39 -12.06
CA ALA A 429 8.77 0.49 -11.19
C ALA A 429 9.26 -0.94 -11.37
N ASP A 430 9.22 -1.72 -10.30
CA ASP A 430 9.39 -3.16 -10.36
C ASP A 430 8.39 -3.90 -9.45
N GLY A 431 8.28 -5.21 -9.67
CA GLY A 431 7.48 -6.09 -8.83
C GLY A 431 7.80 -7.56 -9.12
N GLY A 432 7.66 -8.41 -8.10
CA GLY A 432 7.91 -9.84 -8.22
C GLY A 432 6.70 -10.55 -8.84
N ILE A 433 6.92 -11.42 -9.82
CA ILE A 433 5.83 -12.15 -10.51
C ILE A 433 5.05 -13.14 -9.62
N ARG A 434 5.45 -13.30 -8.35
CA ARG A 434 4.82 -14.14 -7.33
C ARG A 434 4.50 -13.38 -6.05
N ASP A 435 4.54 -12.05 -6.09
CA ASP A 435 4.23 -11.21 -4.95
C ASP A 435 2.82 -11.48 -4.42
N LEU A 436 2.71 -11.77 -3.12
CA LEU A 436 1.45 -12.06 -2.42
C LEU A 436 0.46 -10.89 -2.40
N PHE A 437 0.91 -9.66 -2.64
CA PHE A 437 0.08 -8.46 -2.68
C PHE A 437 -0.25 -8.01 -4.11
N GLY A 438 0.23 -8.72 -5.13
CA GLY A 438 0.04 -8.32 -6.53
C GLY A 438 0.78 -7.03 -6.89
N PHE A 439 1.93 -6.76 -6.27
CA PHE A 439 2.69 -5.53 -6.56
C PHE A 439 3.34 -5.51 -7.95
N ASP A 440 3.47 -6.66 -8.63
CA ASP A 440 3.75 -6.71 -10.06
C ASP A 440 2.64 -6.07 -10.90
N LEU A 441 1.38 -6.37 -10.57
CA LEU A 441 0.21 -5.76 -11.21
C LEU A 441 0.11 -4.28 -10.87
N SER A 442 0.27 -3.90 -9.59
CA SER A 442 0.25 -2.49 -9.18
C SER A 442 1.35 -1.66 -9.88
N ALA A 443 2.55 -2.23 -10.03
CA ALA A 443 3.64 -1.64 -10.80
C ALA A 443 3.31 -1.52 -12.30
N ALA A 444 2.74 -2.57 -12.89
CA ALA A 444 2.36 -2.61 -14.30
C ALA A 444 1.27 -1.58 -14.64
N ILE A 445 0.24 -1.46 -13.80
CA ILE A 445 -0.85 -0.48 -13.95
C ILE A 445 -0.29 0.94 -13.93
N THR A 446 0.48 1.27 -12.90
CA THR A 446 1.04 2.63 -12.74
C THR A 446 2.03 2.97 -13.85
N TRP A 447 2.87 2.01 -14.26
CA TRP A 447 3.78 2.19 -15.39
C TRP A 447 3.02 2.33 -16.72
N GLY A 448 1.92 1.60 -16.90
CA GLY A 448 1.06 1.67 -18.07
C GLY A 448 0.55 3.09 -18.32
N GLU A 449 0.10 3.77 -17.26
CA GLU A 449 -0.28 5.19 -17.32
C GLU A 449 0.89 6.05 -17.82
N VAL A 450 2.10 5.91 -17.25
CA VAL A 450 3.30 6.64 -17.71
C VAL A 450 3.62 6.35 -19.18
N ALA A 451 3.58 5.08 -19.57
CA ALA A 451 3.93 4.61 -20.89
C ALA A 451 2.94 5.11 -21.96
N SER A 452 1.65 5.22 -21.63
CA SER A 452 0.60 5.71 -22.52
C SER A 452 0.87 7.13 -23.04
N HIS A 453 1.42 8.00 -22.19
CA HIS A 453 1.74 9.37 -22.55
C HIS A 453 3.11 9.52 -23.23
N ARG A 454 4.04 8.57 -23.02
CA ARG A 454 5.43 8.64 -23.53
C ARG A 454 5.93 7.27 -24.04
N PRO A 455 5.29 6.65 -25.05
CA PRO A 455 5.61 5.28 -25.45
C PRO A 455 7.04 5.10 -25.95
N SER A 456 7.59 6.08 -26.67
CA SER A 456 8.96 6.02 -27.20
C SER A 456 10.06 6.10 -26.13
N ALA A 457 9.73 6.63 -24.95
CA ALA A 457 10.65 6.78 -23.83
C ALA A 457 10.50 5.65 -22.79
N SER A 458 9.55 4.75 -23.02
CA SER A 458 9.08 3.77 -22.04
C SER A 458 9.33 2.35 -22.53
N ARG A 459 9.79 1.47 -21.65
CA ARG A 459 9.90 0.03 -21.96
C ARG A 459 9.71 -0.83 -20.71
N ALA A 460 8.90 -1.87 -20.86
CA ALA A 460 8.74 -2.92 -19.88
C ALA A 460 9.67 -4.09 -20.20
N PHE A 461 10.21 -4.70 -19.14
CA PHE A 461 11.02 -5.90 -19.16
C PHE A 461 10.31 -6.94 -18.29
N LEU A 462 9.69 -7.94 -18.91
CA LEU A 462 8.87 -8.94 -18.21
C LEU A 462 9.67 -10.20 -17.86
N ARG A 463 10.91 -10.26 -18.33
CA ARG A 463 11.85 -11.37 -18.10
C ARG A 463 13.26 -10.82 -18.03
N LEU A 464 14.09 -11.46 -17.22
CA LEU A 464 15.50 -11.13 -17.06
C LEU A 464 16.25 -11.01 -18.40
N ARG A 465 16.05 -11.97 -19.31
CA ARG A 465 16.67 -12.00 -20.65
C ARG A 465 16.31 -10.83 -21.57
N GLU A 466 15.28 -10.05 -21.25
CA GLU A 466 14.88 -8.89 -22.05
C GLU A 466 15.73 -7.66 -21.71
N LEU A 467 16.40 -7.65 -20.56
CA LEU A 467 17.30 -6.58 -20.14
C LEU A 467 18.56 -6.52 -21.03
N PRO A 468 19.19 -5.34 -21.17
CA PRO A 468 20.43 -5.21 -21.92
C PRO A 468 21.51 -6.20 -21.47
N GLY A 469 22.20 -6.82 -22.43
CA GLY A 469 23.14 -7.91 -22.18
C GLY A 469 22.51 -9.30 -22.18
N ALA A 470 21.17 -9.41 -22.22
CA ALA A 470 20.41 -10.66 -22.27
C ALA A 470 20.88 -11.71 -21.24
N PRO A 471 20.95 -11.37 -19.94
CA PRO A 471 21.37 -12.30 -18.90
C PRO A 471 20.52 -13.58 -18.91
N SER A 472 21.19 -14.73 -18.76
CA SER A 472 20.54 -16.05 -18.82
C SER A 472 20.02 -16.53 -17.46
N SER A 473 20.51 -15.94 -16.36
CA SER A 473 20.13 -16.24 -14.98
C SER A 473 20.50 -15.09 -14.05
N ASP A 474 19.90 -15.04 -12.86
CA ASP A 474 20.19 -14.03 -11.83
C ASP A 474 21.70 -13.97 -11.51
N TRP A 475 22.37 -15.12 -11.45
CA TRP A 475 23.83 -15.20 -11.21
C TRP A 475 24.70 -14.59 -12.30
N THR A 476 24.17 -14.47 -13.53
CA THR A 476 24.87 -13.82 -14.65
C THR A 476 24.44 -12.38 -14.84
N PHE A 477 23.41 -11.94 -14.12
CA PHE A 477 22.96 -10.57 -14.18
C PHE A 477 23.91 -9.69 -13.37
N ALA A 478 24.40 -8.64 -14.02
CA ALA A 478 25.28 -7.66 -13.40
C ALA A 478 24.75 -6.27 -13.73
N PRO A 479 23.77 -5.74 -12.96
CA PRO A 479 23.08 -4.50 -13.30
C PRO A 479 24.04 -3.34 -13.57
N LEU A 480 25.12 -3.25 -12.80
CA LEU A 480 26.10 -2.17 -12.90
C LEU A 480 27.00 -2.21 -14.16
N THR A 481 26.95 -3.29 -14.96
CA THR A 481 27.73 -3.40 -16.20
C THR A 481 26.90 -3.11 -17.46
N ILE A 482 25.59 -2.89 -17.31
CA ILE A 482 24.69 -2.47 -18.39
C ILE A 482 25.29 -1.21 -19.06
N PRO A 483 25.42 -1.14 -20.39
CA PRO A 483 26.01 0.01 -21.07
C PRO A 483 25.30 1.33 -20.76
N ALA A 484 26.04 2.45 -20.81
CA ALA A 484 25.49 3.80 -20.66
C ALA A 484 24.33 4.03 -21.63
N ASN A 485 23.23 4.59 -21.13
CA ASN A 485 22.03 4.94 -21.91
C ASN A 485 21.27 3.74 -22.49
N ALA A 486 21.59 2.51 -22.09
CA ALA A 486 20.87 1.32 -22.54
C ALA A 486 19.51 1.12 -21.82
N LEU A 487 19.30 1.80 -20.69
CA LEU A 487 18.05 1.74 -19.93
C LEU A 487 17.10 2.88 -20.33
N PRO A 488 15.81 2.58 -20.60
CA PRO A 488 14.81 3.56 -21.02
C PRO A 488 14.56 4.60 -19.93
N ARG A 489 14.00 5.77 -20.27
CA ARG A 489 13.60 6.81 -19.31
C ARG A 489 12.57 6.30 -18.30
N ASN A 490 11.55 5.63 -18.83
CA ASN A 490 10.50 5.01 -18.03
C ASN A 490 10.59 3.50 -18.12
N MET A 491 10.71 2.81 -16.99
CA MET A 491 11.03 1.40 -16.94
C MET A 491 10.07 0.65 -16.04
N LEU A 492 9.57 -0.49 -16.52
CA LEU A 492 8.98 -1.54 -15.68
C LEU A 492 9.91 -2.75 -15.73
N PHE A 493 10.19 -3.35 -14.58
CA PHE A 493 10.85 -4.65 -14.51
C PHE A 493 10.04 -5.63 -13.65
N LEU A 494 9.58 -6.73 -14.24
CA LEU A 494 8.99 -7.81 -13.47
C LEU A 494 10.06 -8.90 -13.28
N TYR A 495 10.45 -9.13 -12.03
CA TYR A 495 11.53 -10.05 -11.69
C TYR A 495 10.99 -11.40 -11.22
N GLY A 496 11.85 -12.41 -11.30
CA GLY A 496 11.50 -13.80 -11.06
C GLY A 496 11.60 -14.64 -12.33
N ASN A 497 12.04 -15.88 -12.17
CA ASN A 497 12.10 -16.84 -13.25
C ASN A 497 10.72 -17.50 -13.44
N GLN A 498 10.10 -17.24 -14.59
CA GLN A 498 8.81 -17.86 -14.96
C GLN A 498 8.85 -19.40 -14.95
N GLY A 499 10.01 -19.99 -15.23
CA GLY A 499 10.24 -21.44 -15.22
C GLY A 499 10.90 -21.96 -13.94
N ALA A 500 10.87 -21.19 -12.85
CA ALA A 500 11.44 -21.61 -11.57
C ALA A 500 10.81 -22.92 -11.06
N THR A 501 11.65 -23.79 -10.53
CA THR A 501 11.25 -24.98 -9.78
C THR A 501 10.57 -24.60 -8.46
N GLU A 502 9.79 -25.51 -7.89
CA GLU A 502 9.17 -25.31 -6.56
C GLU A 502 10.22 -24.97 -5.48
N ALA A 503 11.42 -25.54 -5.57
CA ALA A 503 12.51 -25.26 -4.65
C ALA A 503 13.06 -23.82 -4.79
N GLU A 504 13.17 -23.31 -6.02
CA GLU A 504 13.58 -21.92 -6.28
C GLU A 504 12.49 -20.94 -5.83
N ILE A 505 11.21 -21.26 -6.09
CA ILE A 505 10.07 -20.49 -5.60
C ILE A 505 10.08 -20.45 -4.06
N ALA A 506 10.31 -21.58 -3.40
CA ALA A 506 10.42 -21.66 -1.94
C ALA A 506 11.60 -20.88 -1.36
N GLN A 507 12.62 -20.57 -2.17
CA GLN A 507 13.75 -19.70 -1.82
C GLN A 507 13.46 -18.21 -2.09
N GLY A 508 12.29 -17.89 -2.64
CA GLY A 508 11.83 -16.52 -2.88
C GLY A 508 11.95 -16.05 -4.33
N ASP A 509 12.13 -16.93 -5.32
CA ASP A 509 12.19 -16.51 -6.74
C ASP A 509 10.91 -15.77 -7.18
N GLY A 510 11.05 -14.48 -7.51
CA GLY A 510 9.94 -13.63 -7.91
C GLY A 510 8.96 -13.29 -6.78
N ASP A 511 9.28 -13.59 -5.53
CA ASP A 511 8.46 -13.28 -4.36
C ASP A 511 8.59 -11.79 -3.94
N HIS A 512 7.98 -11.37 -2.84
CA HIS A 512 7.85 -9.97 -2.41
C HIS A 512 9.17 -9.17 -2.39
N ALA A 513 10.22 -9.72 -1.79
CA ALA A 513 11.58 -9.16 -1.89
C ALA A 513 12.38 -9.78 -3.04
N GLY A 514 12.08 -11.03 -3.40
CA GLY A 514 12.88 -11.87 -4.29
C GLY A 514 13.92 -12.69 -3.53
N THR A 515 14.68 -13.52 -4.23
CA THR A 515 15.89 -14.13 -3.65
C THR A 515 16.86 -13.04 -3.19
N ILE A 516 17.85 -13.38 -2.34
CA ILE A 516 18.87 -12.41 -1.90
C ILE A 516 19.58 -11.74 -3.10
N VAL A 517 19.81 -12.51 -4.17
CA VAL A 517 20.41 -12.02 -5.41
C VAL A 517 19.47 -11.04 -6.11
N GLN A 518 18.19 -11.41 -6.29
CA GLN A 518 17.19 -10.53 -6.89
C GLN A 518 17.03 -9.23 -6.10
N ALA A 519 16.94 -9.28 -4.78
CA ALA A 519 16.81 -8.11 -3.93
C ALA A 519 17.99 -7.13 -4.10
N LEU A 520 19.22 -7.64 -4.17
CA LEU A 520 20.41 -6.82 -4.42
C LEU A 520 20.41 -6.26 -5.85
N ASP A 521 20.12 -7.09 -6.85
CA ASP A 521 20.16 -6.69 -8.25
C ASP A 521 19.11 -5.64 -8.59
N ARG A 522 17.90 -5.73 -8.03
CA ARG A 522 16.84 -4.72 -8.16
C ARG A 522 17.32 -3.36 -7.67
N LEU A 523 17.95 -3.32 -6.49
CA LEU A 523 18.48 -2.09 -5.92
C LEU A 523 19.64 -1.54 -6.78
N LEU A 524 20.58 -2.39 -7.19
CA LEU A 524 21.70 -2.00 -8.06
C LEU A 524 21.24 -1.53 -9.44
N LEU A 525 20.14 -2.08 -9.96
CA LEU A 525 19.53 -1.66 -11.22
C LEU A 525 18.98 -0.23 -11.13
N VAL A 526 18.37 0.16 -10.00
CA VAL A 526 17.97 1.56 -9.76
C VAL A 526 19.19 2.48 -9.71
N PHE A 527 20.28 2.07 -9.04
CA PHE A 527 21.51 2.87 -9.04
C PHE A 527 22.14 3.02 -10.42
N ARG A 528 22.14 1.95 -11.22
CA ARG A 528 22.58 2.00 -12.62
C ARG A 528 21.72 2.95 -13.44
N TRP A 529 20.40 2.82 -13.29
CA TRP A 529 19.39 3.63 -13.96
C TRP A 529 19.59 5.11 -13.62
N LEU A 530 19.65 5.49 -12.34
CA LEU A 530 19.92 6.86 -11.89
C LEU A 530 21.27 7.40 -12.40
N SER A 531 22.31 6.56 -12.38
CA SER A 531 23.65 6.93 -12.88
C SER A 531 23.63 7.35 -14.36
N ASP A 532 22.73 6.77 -15.18
CA ASP A 532 22.55 7.20 -16.56
C ASP A 532 21.90 8.59 -16.68
N ARG A 533 20.93 8.91 -15.80
CA ARG A 533 20.24 10.22 -15.80
C ARG A 533 21.15 11.35 -15.37
N TRP A 534 22.16 11.04 -14.56
CA TRP A 534 23.14 12.00 -14.08
C TRP A 534 24.50 11.88 -14.77
N SER A 535 24.55 11.18 -15.91
CA SER A 535 25.79 10.90 -16.64
C SER A 535 26.50 12.15 -17.17
N GLU A 536 25.75 13.23 -17.42
CA GLU A 536 26.27 14.54 -17.83
C GLU A 536 27.01 15.29 -16.73
N ARG A 537 26.89 14.86 -15.47
CA ARG A 537 27.60 15.47 -14.35
C ARG A 537 29.03 14.93 -14.25
N PRO A 538 30.00 15.77 -13.83
CA PRO A 538 31.31 15.28 -13.44
C PRO A 538 31.20 14.22 -12.34
N ASP A 539 31.92 13.11 -12.49
CA ASP A 539 32.08 12.12 -11.43
C ASP A 539 33.41 12.39 -10.71
N PRO A 540 33.39 13.03 -9.54
CA PRO A 540 34.64 13.32 -8.83
C PRO A 540 35.31 12.01 -8.40
N PRO A 541 36.66 11.96 -8.39
CA PRO A 541 37.38 10.77 -7.98
C PRO A 541 37.00 10.38 -6.55
N GLY A 542 36.84 9.07 -6.32
CA GLY A 542 36.69 8.53 -4.98
C GLY A 542 37.96 8.67 -4.16
N ASP A 543 37.81 8.56 -2.83
CA ASP A 543 38.91 8.47 -1.88
C ASP A 543 38.97 7.08 -1.22
N LYS A 544 39.83 6.93 -0.21
CA LYS A 544 39.93 5.73 0.64
C LYS A 544 39.09 5.83 1.91
N SER A 545 38.10 6.73 1.97
CA SER A 545 37.26 6.89 3.15
C SER A 545 36.46 5.61 3.40
N SER A 546 36.36 5.22 4.67
CA SER A 546 35.55 4.06 5.04
C SER A 546 34.07 4.43 5.00
N PHE A 547 33.20 3.44 4.73
CA PHE A 547 31.75 3.62 4.84
C PHE A 547 31.36 4.23 6.20
N ALA A 548 31.92 3.71 7.30
CA ALA A 548 31.65 4.19 8.65
C ALA A 548 32.01 5.66 8.88
N SER A 549 32.97 6.23 8.14
CA SER A 549 33.31 7.66 8.25
C SER A 549 32.33 8.58 7.51
N ARG A 550 31.55 8.04 6.56
CA ARG A 550 30.62 8.80 5.70
C ARG A 550 29.15 8.53 5.96
N ALA A 551 28.85 7.41 6.60
CA ALA A 551 27.50 7.00 6.96
C ALA A 551 27.18 7.43 8.40
N SER A 552 26.09 8.16 8.60
CA SER A 552 25.68 8.61 9.93
C SER A 552 24.16 8.58 10.11
N ALA A 553 23.71 8.22 11.31
CA ALA A 553 22.35 8.49 11.76
C ALA A 553 22.31 9.91 12.35
N ARG A 554 21.26 10.66 12.04
CA ARG A 554 21.09 12.05 12.44
C ARG A 554 19.64 12.30 12.84
N VAL A 555 19.40 13.42 13.51
CA VAL A 555 18.07 13.92 13.82
C VAL A 555 17.93 15.35 13.32
N PHE A 556 16.72 15.73 12.95
CA PHE A 556 16.33 17.11 12.68
C PHE A 556 15.06 17.45 13.45
N ARG A 557 14.87 18.74 13.74
CA ARG A 557 13.67 19.22 14.43
C ARG A 557 12.58 19.46 13.40
N SER A 558 11.47 18.72 13.50
CA SER A 558 10.36 18.83 12.55
C SER A 558 9.22 19.66 13.12
N ALA A 559 8.96 20.83 12.53
CA ALA A 559 7.86 21.70 12.94
C ALA A 559 6.51 21.05 12.65
N ALA A 560 6.39 20.39 11.48
CA ALA A 560 5.23 19.60 11.08
C ALA A 560 4.80 18.53 12.10
N LEU A 561 5.75 17.97 12.85
CA LEU A 561 5.46 16.95 13.86
C LEU A 561 5.23 17.53 15.25
N GLY A 562 4.95 18.83 15.36
CA GLY A 562 4.78 19.54 16.63
C GLY A 562 6.10 20.07 17.21
N GLY A 563 7.10 20.26 16.34
CA GLY A 563 8.44 20.62 16.75
C GLY A 563 9.04 19.51 17.61
N VAL A 564 9.16 18.28 17.12
CA VAL A 564 9.84 17.16 17.79
C VAL A 564 10.99 16.64 16.93
N ASP A 565 11.89 15.86 17.51
CA ASP A 565 13.03 15.31 16.77
C ASP A 565 12.59 14.12 15.91
N ARG A 566 13.11 14.06 14.68
CA ARG A 566 12.87 12.99 13.73
C ARG A 566 14.20 12.47 13.19
N ASP A 567 14.38 11.15 13.19
CA ASP A 567 15.63 10.52 12.77
C ASP A 567 15.69 10.29 11.25
N TYR A 568 16.91 10.30 10.71
CA TYR A 568 17.21 9.93 9.34
C TYR A 568 18.64 9.40 9.21
N GLY A 569 18.85 8.49 8.25
CA GLY A 569 20.19 8.05 7.85
C GLY A 569 20.72 8.92 6.71
N ILE A 570 22.03 9.13 6.66
CA ILE A 570 22.69 9.74 5.51
C ILE A 570 24.01 9.04 5.19
N VAL A 571 24.28 8.81 3.91
CA VAL A 571 25.56 8.30 3.40
C VAL A 571 26.10 9.31 2.39
N LEU A 572 27.24 9.91 2.71
CA LEU A 572 27.95 10.83 1.81
C LEU A 572 28.77 10.03 0.79
N PRO A 573 28.95 10.51 -0.45
CA PRO A 573 29.71 9.76 -1.46
C PRO A 573 31.20 9.64 -1.11
N PRO A 574 31.91 8.57 -1.52
CA PRO A 574 33.36 8.49 -1.33
C PRO A 574 34.06 9.64 -2.06
N GLY A 575 34.99 10.31 -1.39
CA GLY A 575 35.64 11.55 -1.86
C GLY A 575 34.96 12.83 -1.39
N TYR A 576 33.82 12.76 -0.69
CA TYR A 576 33.07 13.96 -0.30
C TYR A 576 33.93 14.96 0.48
N ASP A 577 34.66 14.50 1.51
CA ASP A 577 35.51 15.37 2.36
C ASP A 577 36.96 15.53 1.86
N ASP A 578 37.27 15.02 0.67
CA ASP A 578 38.57 15.30 0.04
C ASP A 578 38.69 16.82 -0.24
N PRO A 579 39.77 17.49 0.18
CA PRO A 579 40.00 18.90 -0.14
C PRO A 579 39.85 19.25 -1.63
N ALA A 580 40.19 18.32 -2.54
CA ALA A 580 40.03 18.51 -3.98
C ALA A 580 38.54 18.62 -4.39
N ASN A 581 37.63 18.06 -3.60
CA ASN A 581 36.19 18.04 -3.85
C ASN A 581 35.42 19.08 -3.00
N ALA A 582 36.09 20.00 -2.31
CA ALA A 582 35.48 20.95 -1.39
C ALA A 582 34.35 21.83 -2.01
N ASN A 583 34.42 22.06 -3.33
CA ASN A 583 33.42 22.84 -4.08
C ASN A 583 32.44 21.97 -4.89
N VAL A 584 32.59 20.64 -4.83
CA VAL A 584 31.72 19.73 -5.57
C VAL A 584 30.38 19.59 -4.86
N ARG A 585 29.32 19.66 -5.65
CA ARG A 585 27.92 19.46 -5.22
C ARG A 585 27.38 18.19 -5.86
N TYR A 586 26.57 17.45 -5.12
CA TYR A 586 26.13 16.12 -5.48
C TYR A 586 24.61 16.04 -5.68
N PRO A 587 24.12 15.18 -6.60
CA PRO A 587 22.72 14.83 -6.63
C PRO A 587 22.33 14.06 -5.36
N VAL A 588 21.03 14.04 -5.05
CA VAL A 588 20.51 13.42 -3.83
C VAL A 588 19.48 12.33 -4.18
N LEU A 589 19.66 11.14 -3.61
CA LEU A 589 18.64 10.10 -3.62
C LEU A 589 18.02 9.98 -2.22
N PHE A 590 16.72 10.22 -2.11
CA PHE A 590 15.93 9.88 -0.93
C PHE A 590 15.42 8.45 -1.07
N LEU A 591 15.90 7.54 -0.23
CA LEU A 591 15.63 6.10 -0.31
C LEU A 591 14.81 5.64 0.91
N LEU A 592 13.54 5.34 0.66
CA LEU A 592 12.50 5.08 1.66
C LEU A 592 12.43 3.58 1.98
N HIS A 593 12.37 3.24 3.27
CA HIS A 593 12.32 1.86 3.75
C HIS A 593 10.90 1.29 3.73
N GLY A 594 10.78 -0.04 3.84
CA GLY A 594 9.52 -0.77 3.85
C GLY A 594 8.81 -0.81 5.21
N TYR A 595 7.69 -1.53 5.24
CA TYR A 595 6.90 -1.80 6.45
C TYR A 595 7.74 -2.52 7.50
N GLY A 596 7.62 -2.16 8.78
CA GLY A 596 8.38 -2.77 9.89
C GLY A 596 9.88 -2.44 9.92
N MET A 597 10.46 -1.95 8.82
CA MET A 597 11.86 -1.54 8.75
C MET A 597 12.07 -0.17 9.41
N ARG A 598 13.33 0.13 9.74
CA ARG A 598 13.75 1.42 10.30
C ARG A 598 14.84 2.05 9.46
N ALA A 599 14.83 3.38 9.37
CA ALA A 599 15.89 4.12 8.69
C ALA A 599 17.24 3.96 9.39
N THR A 600 17.27 4.05 10.73
CA THR A 600 18.50 4.16 11.54
C THR A 600 18.61 3.12 12.67
N GLY A 601 19.74 3.13 13.38
CA GLY A 601 20.09 2.18 14.44
C GLY A 601 20.67 0.84 13.93
N PRO A 602 20.95 -0.12 14.83
CA PRO A 602 21.54 -1.41 14.47
C PRO A 602 20.78 -2.18 13.37
N GLY A 603 21.37 -2.37 12.20
CA GLY A 603 20.70 -3.04 11.07
C GLY A 603 19.67 -2.15 10.35
N GLY A 604 19.64 -0.85 10.65
CA GLY A 604 18.80 0.12 9.94
C GLY A 604 19.12 0.20 8.45
N PHE A 605 18.15 0.64 7.66
CA PHE A 605 18.19 0.55 6.21
C PHE A 605 19.41 1.25 5.58
N TYR A 606 19.87 2.37 6.15
CA TYR A 606 21.04 3.09 5.63
C TYR A 606 22.33 2.24 5.65
N GLN A 607 22.45 1.27 6.57
CA GLN A 607 23.63 0.41 6.69
C GLN A 607 23.70 -0.63 5.57
N GLN A 608 22.57 -0.96 4.94
CA GLN A 608 22.51 -1.96 3.87
C GLN A 608 23.27 -1.51 2.62
N VAL A 609 23.47 -0.20 2.44
CA VAL A 609 24.32 0.37 1.37
C VAL A 609 25.78 -0.10 1.46
N MET A 610 26.25 -0.48 2.64
CA MET A 610 27.61 -1.01 2.83
C MET A 610 27.93 -2.17 1.87
N LEU A 611 26.93 -2.97 1.51
CA LEU A 611 27.08 -4.12 0.60
C LEU A 611 27.58 -3.72 -0.80
N PHE A 612 27.33 -2.49 -1.24
CA PHE A 612 27.69 -2.01 -2.58
C PHE A 612 28.39 -0.65 -2.59
N ASP A 613 28.78 -0.10 -1.44
CA ASP A 613 29.49 1.17 -1.32
C ASP A 613 30.77 1.24 -2.19
N GLY A 614 31.50 0.11 -2.31
CA GLY A 614 32.67 0.00 -3.19
C GLY A 614 32.36 0.20 -4.68
N GLN A 615 31.12 0.00 -5.11
CA GLN A 615 30.70 0.27 -6.50
C GLN A 615 30.60 1.77 -6.78
N MET A 616 30.21 2.56 -5.77
CA MET A 616 30.27 4.02 -5.85
C MET A 616 31.71 4.54 -5.74
N ALA A 617 32.59 3.86 -4.99
CA ALA A 617 34.01 4.20 -4.94
C ALA A 617 34.72 3.98 -6.29
N SER A 618 34.37 2.89 -7.00
CA SER A 618 34.94 2.52 -8.30
C SER A 618 34.34 3.26 -9.50
N GLY A 619 33.33 4.12 -9.31
CA GLY A 619 32.69 4.89 -10.37
C GLY A 619 31.66 4.11 -11.19
N ARG A 620 31.29 2.88 -10.78
CA ARG A 620 30.20 2.12 -11.43
C ARG A 620 28.82 2.67 -11.05
N ILE A 621 28.71 3.24 -9.85
CA ILE A 621 27.59 4.06 -9.41
C ILE A 621 28.10 5.51 -9.34
N ARG A 622 27.39 6.44 -9.99
CA ARG A 622 27.74 7.87 -9.94
C ARG A 622 27.67 8.40 -8.51
N LYS A 623 28.56 9.32 -8.16
CA LYS A 623 28.61 9.92 -6.83
C LYS A 623 27.33 10.68 -6.51
N MET A 624 26.71 10.34 -5.39
CA MET A 624 25.47 10.94 -4.91
C MET A 624 25.40 10.90 -3.38
N ILE A 625 24.61 11.80 -2.80
CA ILE A 625 24.24 11.74 -1.39
C ILE A 625 23.02 10.83 -1.27
N LEU A 626 23.07 9.87 -0.36
CA LEU A 626 21.94 8.99 -0.05
C LEU A 626 21.33 9.43 1.27
N VAL A 627 20.03 9.69 1.27
CA VAL A 627 19.26 10.07 2.46
C VAL A 627 18.23 8.98 2.71
N PHE A 628 18.09 8.57 3.97
CA PHE A 628 17.18 7.52 4.44
C PHE A 628 16.21 8.13 5.45
N PRO A 629 15.09 8.71 4.99
CA PRO A 629 14.07 9.25 5.89
C PRO A 629 13.45 8.15 6.75
N SER A 630 13.18 8.45 8.01
CA SER A 630 12.37 7.57 8.87
C SER A 630 10.90 7.69 8.51
N GLY A 631 10.28 6.58 8.14
CA GLY A 631 8.82 6.46 7.96
C GLY A 631 8.12 5.82 9.16
N ARG A 632 8.85 5.42 10.20
CA ARG A 632 8.29 4.75 11.38
C ARG A 632 7.25 5.65 12.08
N CYS A 633 6.11 5.10 12.47
CA CYS A 633 5.14 5.90 13.22
C CYS A 633 5.72 6.45 14.51
N CYS A 634 5.36 7.67 14.87
CA CYS A 634 5.73 8.24 16.16
C CYS A 634 5.13 7.43 17.33
N TYR A 635 5.66 7.69 18.50
CA TYR A 635 5.15 7.26 19.79
C TYR A 635 4.38 8.39 20.46
N ARG A 636 3.53 8.00 21.41
CA ARG A 636 2.90 8.88 22.39
C ARG A 636 3.25 8.40 23.79
N ASN A 637 3.74 9.31 24.62
CA ASN A 637 3.92 9.03 26.03
C ASN A 637 2.55 8.90 26.69
N SER A 638 2.27 7.75 27.29
CA SER A 638 0.99 7.41 27.92
C SER A 638 0.69 8.25 29.16
N ARG A 639 1.70 8.86 29.80
CA ARG A 639 1.55 9.71 30.99
C ARG A 639 1.45 11.19 30.66
N THR A 640 2.29 11.67 29.74
CA THR A 640 2.40 13.12 29.43
C THR A 640 1.65 13.51 28.17
N GLY A 641 1.33 12.56 27.30
CA GLY A 641 0.77 12.81 25.97
C GLY A 641 1.80 13.31 24.95
N GLU A 642 3.07 13.46 25.33
CA GLU A 642 4.15 13.96 24.47
C GLU A 642 4.42 13.01 23.29
N ARG A 643 4.70 13.58 22.12
CA ARG A 643 5.02 12.84 20.91
C ARG A 643 6.53 12.63 20.79
N VAL A 644 6.95 11.40 20.53
CA VAL A 644 8.36 11.05 20.28
C VAL A 644 8.46 10.39 18.91
N CYS A 645 9.25 10.94 18.00
CA CYS A 645 9.32 10.47 16.61
C CYS A 645 10.70 9.89 16.22
N THR A 646 11.54 9.56 17.21
CA THR A 646 12.82 8.88 17.02
C THR A 646 12.74 7.43 17.49
N GLU A 647 13.46 6.53 16.82
CA GLU A 647 13.58 5.13 17.24
C GLU A 647 14.54 4.95 18.42
N TYR A 648 15.41 5.92 18.66
CA TYR A 648 16.38 5.94 19.75
C TYR A 648 16.33 7.27 20.49
N GLY A 649 16.42 7.21 21.82
CA GLY A 649 16.57 8.37 22.70
C GLY A 649 17.98 8.94 22.68
N SER A 650 18.17 10.09 23.33
CA SER A 650 19.45 10.80 23.36
C SER A 650 20.58 10.02 24.05
N GLY A 651 20.25 9.07 24.93
CA GLY A 651 21.21 8.18 25.59
C GLY A 651 21.52 6.91 24.78
N GLY A 652 20.86 6.69 23.65
CA GLY A 652 21.03 5.51 22.79
C GLY A 652 20.12 4.34 23.15
N GLU A 653 19.28 4.45 24.18
CA GLU A 653 18.17 3.54 24.45
C GLU A 653 17.16 3.50 23.31
N ALA A 654 16.60 2.33 23.01
CA ALA A 654 15.54 2.24 22.00
C ALA A 654 14.24 2.79 22.59
N SER A 655 13.54 3.64 21.84
CA SER A 655 12.25 4.19 22.27
C SER A 655 11.19 3.10 22.47
N ALA A 656 11.35 1.94 21.82
CA ALA A 656 10.49 0.77 22.01
C ALA A 656 10.64 0.11 23.39
N ASP A 657 11.77 0.35 24.09
CA ASP A 657 12.05 -0.25 25.39
C ASP A 657 11.50 0.61 26.56
N ASP A 658 11.03 1.83 26.27
CA ASP A 658 10.41 2.71 27.27
C ASP A 658 8.96 2.27 27.52
N PRO A 659 8.61 1.81 28.74
CA PRO A 659 7.27 1.32 29.05
C PRO A 659 6.20 2.41 29.02
N ASP A 660 6.59 3.69 29.06
CA ASP A 660 5.65 4.80 28.99
C ASP A 660 5.35 5.21 27.53
N LEU A 661 6.13 4.75 26.55
CA LEU A 661 5.93 5.08 25.14
C LEU A 661 5.09 4.02 24.42
N VAL A 662 3.94 4.45 23.89
CA VAL A 662 3.06 3.63 23.06
C VAL A 662 3.20 4.07 21.61
N ARG A 663 3.52 3.15 20.70
CA ARG A 663 3.60 3.49 19.27
C ARG A 663 2.20 3.78 18.73
N LEU A 664 2.08 4.81 17.90
CA LEU A 664 0.79 5.26 17.32
C LEU A 664 0.26 4.32 16.23
N CYS A 665 1.06 3.35 15.80
CA CYS A 665 0.71 2.26 14.90
C CYS A 665 1.53 1.02 15.31
N ARG A 666 1.27 -0.15 14.73
CA ARG A 666 1.94 -1.42 15.06
C ARG A 666 3.36 -1.45 14.51
N SER A 667 3.47 -1.60 13.19
CA SER A 667 4.73 -1.72 12.46
C SER A 667 4.82 -0.77 11.26
N GLY A 668 3.80 0.08 11.10
CA GLY A 668 3.61 1.01 10.01
C GLY A 668 4.80 1.92 9.69
N THR A 669 5.00 2.08 8.39
CA THR A 669 5.95 2.97 7.77
C THR A 669 5.21 3.87 6.79
N PHE A 670 5.13 5.16 7.07
CA PHE A 670 4.37 6.14 6.30
C PHE A 670 5.20 7.39 6.02
N PHE A 671 4.99 7.95 4.82
CA PHE A 671 5.68 9.14 4.33
C PHE A 671 4.70 10.21 3.84
N VAL A 672 3.41 9.96 3.97
CA VAL A 672 2.30 10.84 3.62
C VAL A 672 1.47 11.14 4.86
N ASP A 673 0.72 12.24 4.82
CA ASP A 673 -0.05 12.71 5.97
C ASP A 673 -1.13 11.70 6.39
N SER A 674 -1.28 11.50 7.71
CA SER A 674 -2.29 10.58 8.23
C SER A 674 -3.67 11.21 8.37
N ALA A 675 -4.73 10.40 8.22
CA ALA A 675 -6.12 10.84 8.25
C ALA A 675 -6.56 11.44 9.59
N GLY A 676 -5.99 11.00 10.72
CA GLY A 676 -6.29 11.48 12.07
C GLY A 676 -7.76 11.28 12.52
N SER A 677 -8.05 11.30 13.82
CA SER A 677 -9.42 11.40 14.36
C SER A 677 -9.93 12.85 14.46
N GLY A 678 -9.12 13.83 14.01
CA GLY A 678 -9.38 15.27 13.97
C GLY A 678 -8.09 16.04 13.63
N ASP A 679 -8.17 17.37 13.51
CA ASP A 679 -7.04 18.24 13.10
C ASP A 679 -5.80 18.13 14.00
N GLN A 680 -5.93 17.66 15.25
CA GLN A 680 -4.81 17.49 16.18
C GLN A 680 -4.16 16.10 16.14
N ASP A 681 -4.83 15.10 15.56
CA ASP A 681 -4.39 13.70 15.51
C ASP A 681 -3.81 13.31 14.14
N ALA A 682 -4.08 14.10 13.10
CA ALA A 682 -3.39 13.96 11.83
C ALA A 682 -1.89 14.23 12.02
N ILE A 683 -1.05 13.36 11.46
CA ILE A 683 0.40 13.45 11.56
C ILE A 683 0.94 13.85 10.19
N SER A 684 1.58 15.01 10.13
CA SER A 684 2.08 15.59 8.89
C SER A 684 3.43 14.99 8.44
N TYR A 685 3.46 13.68 8.15
CA TYR A 685 4.69 13.00 7.71
C TYR A 685 5.19 13.52 6.36
N GLU A 686 4.32 13.95 5.45
CA GLU A 686 4.69 14.51 4.16
C GLU A 686 5.47 15.82 4.34
N GLN A 687 4.91 16.72 5.15
CA GLN A 687 5.57 18.00 5.43
C GLN A 687 6.88 17.80 6.20
N SER A 688 6.94 16.85 7.14
CA SER A 688 8.17 16.48 7.84
C SER A 688 9.26 15.97 6.88
N PHE A 689 8.87 15.17 5.88
CA PHE A 689 9.79 14.73 4.83
C PHE A 689 10.33 15.92 4.01
N PHE A 690 9.52 16.93 3.71
CA PHE A 690 10.00 18.13 3.02
C PHE A 690 10.92 19.01 3.89
N GLU A 691 10.64 19.10 5.19
CA GLU A 691 11.55 19.74 6.14
C GLU A 691 12.92 19.03 6.19
N LEU A 692 12.93 17.68 6.07
CA LEU A 692 14.18 16.93 5.93
C LEU A 692 14.91 17.25 4.62
N MET A 693 14.21 17.44 3.50
CA MET A 693 14.85 17.85 2.24
C MET A 693 15.56 19.20 2.41
N ASP A 694 14.92 20.16 3.08
CA ASP A 694 15.47 21.48 3.34
C ASP A 694 16.67 21.42 4.30
N GLU A 695 16.58 20.61 5.36
CA GLU A 695 17.68 20.32 6.28
C GLU A 695 18.90 19.75 5.54
N VAL A 696 18.68 18.79 4.64
CA VAL A 696 19.75 18.19 3.83
C VAL A 696 20.38 19.25 2.90
N ALA A 697 19.56 20.08 2.25
CA ALA A 697 20.05 21.14 1.37
C ALA A 697 20.83 22.23 2.12
N ALA A 698 20.45 22.53 3.36
CA ALA A 698 21.12 23.51 4.21
C ALA A 698 22.47 23.01 4.74
N ARG A 699 22.60 21.72 5.02
CA ARG A 699 23.78 21.15 5.70
C ARG A 699 24.81 20.49 4.79
N PHE A 700 24.41 20.06 3.60
CA PHE A 700 25.27 19.28 2.71
C PHE A 700 25.45 19.95 1.35
N ARG A 701 26.53 19.59 0.64
CA ARG A 701 26.83 20.10 -0.71
C ARG A 701 25.94 19.40 -1.74
N VAL A 702 24.67 19.79 -1.77
CA VAL A 702 23.69 19.31 -2.75
C VAL A 702 23.72 20.17 -4.01
N LEU A 703 23.36 19.58 -5.16
CA LEU A 703 23.06 20.33 -6.37
C LEU A 703 21.79 21.18 -6.17
N PRO A 704 21.77 22.41 -6.73
CA PRO A 704 20.67 23.36 -6.54
C PRO A 704 19.34 22.84 -7.11
#